data_AF-A0A953FI39-F1
#
_entry.id   AF-A0A953FI39-F1
#
_cell.length_a   1.000
_cell.length_b   1.000
_cell.length_c   1.000
_cell.angle_alpha   90.00
_cell.angle_beta   90.00
_cell.angle_gamma   90.00
#
_symmetry.space_group_name_H-M   'P 1'
#
loop_
_entity.id
_entity.type
_entity.pdbx_description
1 polymer ?
#
loop_
_entity_poly.entity_id
_entity_poly.type
_entity_poly.pdbx_seq_one_letter_code
_entity_poly.pdbx_strand_id
1 'polypeptide(L)'
;MSHAVAAPYVPKHKIRVVTAASLFDGHDAAINIMRRIIQATGAEVIHLGHDRSVEDVVHTAIQEDAHAIAMTSYQGGHMEYFKYMYDLLKEKGAGHIKIFGGGGGTILPEEIKELEAYGIARLYHPDDGRAMGLQGMINDMLEKADYDLSDQVNGEAKQLTTHNWTAIAKLISTAENHPEVFAKVADEIHAKAAKNKAPVLGITGTGGAGKSSMVDELIRRFILDQPTKTIGVISVDPSKRKTGGALLGDRIRMNSIRGERVYMRSLATRQSNLALSKQVKEAVLVLKAAGFDLIILETSGIGQSDTEILDHSDVSLYIMTPEFGAATQLEKIDMLDFADVVAINKFDKRGAQDALRDVKKQYKRNHQLWDAKDEDLPVVGTIASQFNDPGTNTLYARLMKKIAEKTGIALDSAFHAHDEMSEKVWIIPPAKSRYLSEISESNRRYDARVQAQAAIADRLYGLHSAVLTFGGPDLLVGEWSLVNGEWKNAGDASSPVAFHHSPITSTPELETLIRKFHEHRKDLDPHLWSMLTGWKSEEARYSGEFYTYSVRGKEIKVPNHSESLSHLKIPKVALPKFRSWGDKVRWAMQENTPGFFPYTAGIYPFKRTGEDPARMFAGEGGPERTNKRFHYVSQGLPAKRLSTAFDSVTLYGHDPGRRPDIYGKVGNSGVSICCLDDAKKLYSGFDLSDPKTSVSMTINGPAPMLLGFFMNAAIDQNCEKYILANGLKPEVERKIKERWGKVNGDKRMANGKGSSSHSPTPIHHSPRPRYHGEIPAGNDGLGLMLLGITGDQVLPPDVYAKIKADTLTQVRGTVQADILKEDQAQNTCIFSTEFALRLMGDVQQYFIDKKVRNFYSVSISGYHIAEAGANPISQLAFTLANGFTYVEYYLSRGMDINHFAPNLSFFFSNGMDPEYAVMGRVARRLWAKALKHRYGADERS
;
A
#
# COMPACT_ATOMS: atom_id res chain seq x y z
N MET A 1 -0.01 12.60 -37.00
CA MET A 1 -0.42 14.02 -37.08
C MET A 1 -0.21 14.63 -35.71
N SER A 2 0.70 15.60 -35.58
CA SER A 2 0.89 16.32 -34.31
C SER A 2 -0.31 17.21 -34.10
N HIS A 3 -1.22 16.85 -33.18
CA HIS A 3 -2.23 17.78 -32.71
C HIS A 3 -1.51 19.01 -32.13
N ALA A 4 -1.75 20.19 -32.71
CA ALA A 4 -1.27 21.43 -32.14
C ALA A 4 -1.78 21.52 -30.70
N VAL A 5 -0.86 21.65 -29.74
CA VAL A 5 -1.20 21.76 -28.32
C VAL A 5 -2.08 23.00 -28.16
N ALA A 6 -3.34 22.82 -27.75
CA ALA A 6 -4.27 23.92 -27.51
C ALA A 6 -3.65 24.93 -26.54
N ALA A 7 -3.76 26.23 -26.82
CA ALA A 7 -3.30 27.25 -25.90
C ALA A 7 -4.15 27.22 -24.61
N PRO A 8 -3.56 27.40 -23.41
CA PRO A 8 -4.33 27.43 -22.17
C PRO A 8 -5.35 28.57 -22.15
N TYR A 9 -6.55 28.31 -21.63
CA TYR A 9 -7.55 29.33 -21.33
C TYR A 9 -7.03 30.35 -20.31
N VAL A 10 -7.49 31.60 -20.39
CA VAL A 10 -7.11 32.66 -19.44
C VAL A 10 -8.36 33.03 -18.61
N PRO A 11 -8.43 32.60 -17.34
CA PRO A 11 -9.55 32.93 -16.46
C PRO A 11 -9.72 34.44 -16.24
N LYS A 12 -10.97 34.89 -16.27
CA LYS A 12 -11.39 36.25 -15.91
C LYS A 12 -11.51 36.41 -14.40
N HIS A 13 -12.03 35.39 -13.71
CA HIS A 13 -12.19 35.38 -12.25
C HIS A 13 -11.21 34.40 -11.57
N LYS A 14 -11.17 34.44 -10.24
CA LYS A 14 -10.36 33.52 -9.43
C LYS A 14 -11.07 32.18 -9.24
N ILE A 15 -10.97 31.35 -10.27
CA ILE A 15 -11.61 30.02 -10.29
C ILE A 15 -10.95 29.11 -9.26
N ARG A 16 -11.79 28.54 -8.38
CA ARG A 16 -11.44 27.53 -7.38
C ARG A 16 -12.05 26.18 -7.77
N VAL A 17 -11.24 25.13 -7.81
CA VAL A 17 -11.66 23.78 -8.23
C VAL A 17 -11.31 22.75 -7.15
N VAL A 18 -12.31 22.02 -6.67
CA VAL A 18 -12.09 20.84 -5.81
C VAL A 18 -11.85 19.62 -6.70
N THR A 19 -10.79 18.87 -6.43
CA THR A 19 -10.43 17.68 -7.23
C THR A 19 -10.27 16.44 -6.35
N ALA A 20 -10.91 15.33 -6.72
CA ALA A 20 -10.81 14.07 -6.00
C ALA A 20 -11.09 12.84 -6.88
N ALA A 21 -10.70 11.64 -6.42
CA ALA A 21 -11.28 10.38 -6.89
C ALA A 21 -12.47 9.96 -6.01
N SER A 22 -13.42 9.22 -6.58
CA SER A 22 -14.64 8.79 -5.89
C SER A 22 -14.39 7.88 -4.68
N LEU A 23 -15.43 7.63 -3.88
CA LEU A 23 -15.34 6.77 -2.70
C LEU A 23 -14.87 5.36 -3.10
N PHE A 24 -13.97 4.78 -2.30
CA PHE A 24 -13.36 3.48 -2.51
C PHE A 24 -12.63 3.33 -3.85
N ASP A 25 -12.19 4.45 -4.43
CA ASP A 25 -11.47 4.48 -5.70
C ASP A 25 -10.03 4.96 -5.49
N GLY A 26 -9.06 4.06 -5.67
CA GLY A 26 -7.63 4.35 -5.56
C GLY A 26 -7.01 4.93 -6.83
N HIS A 27 -7.77 4.99 -7.94
CA HIS A 27 -7.25 5.43 -9.24
C HIS A 27 -7.10 6.96 -9.32
N ASP A 28 -5.99 7.46 -8.81
CA ASP A 28 -5.72 8.90 -8.75
C ASP A 28 -4.82 9.43 -9.89
N ALA A 29 -4.24 8.54 -10.69
CA ALA A 29 -3.31 8.89 -11.76
C ALA A 29 -3.92 9.91 -12.74
N ALA A 30 -5.17 9.67 -13.16
CA ALA A 30 -5.89 10.56 -14.08
C ALA A 30 -6.14 11.93 -13.44
N ILE A 31 -6.72 11.98 -12.23
CA ILE A 31 -7.03 13.27 -11.58
C ILE A 31 -5.76 14.05 -11.23
N ASN A 32 -4.65 13.38 -10.93
CA ASN A 32 -3.34 14.00 -10.70
C ASN A 32 -2.79 14.68 -11.96
N ILE A 33 -2.99 14.11 -13.14
CA ILE A 33 -2.64 14.76 -14.41
C ILE A 33 -3.56 15.96 -14.66
N MET A 34 -4.87 15.77 -14.53
CA MET A 34 -5.86 16.83 -14.79
C MET A 34 -5.64 18.04 -13.88
N ARG A 35 -5.46 17.83 -12.57
CA ARG A 35 -5.25 18.93 -11.61
C ARG A 35 -3.99 19.75 -11.88
N ARG A 36 -2.93 19.12 -12.42
CA ARG A 36 -1.69 19.84 -12.81
C ARG A 36 -1.96 20.78 -13.96
N ILE A 37 -2.77 20.36 -14.93
CA ILE A 37 -3.18 21.18 -16.08
C ILE A 37 -4.13 22.30 -15.63
N ILE A 38 -5.08 22.01 -14.74
CA ILE A 38 -5.97 23.00 -14.12
C ILE A 38 -5.16 24.10 -13.41
N GLN A 39 -4.21 23.71 -12.55
CA GLN A 39 -3.32 24.65 -11.86
C GLN A 39 -2.45 25.47 -12.85
N ALA A 40 -1.93 24.81 -13.90
CA ALA A 40 -1.10 25.47 -14.91
C ALA A 40 -1.90 26.48 -15.75
N THR A 41 -3.21 26.31 -15.85
CA THR A 41 -4.14 27.21 -16.56
C THR A 41 -4.57 28.41 -15.68
N GLY A 42 -4.19 28.42 -14.39
CA GLY A 42 -4.35 29.60 -13.52
C GLY A 42 -5.41 29.48 -12.43
N ALA A 43 -6.04 28.31 -12.26
CA ALA A 43 -7.01 28.06 -11.20
C ALA A 43 -6.34 27.66 -9.86
N GLU A 44 -7.04 27.91 -8.76
CA GLU A 44 -6.68 27.45 -7.42
C GLU A 44 -7.29 26.05 -7.20
N VAL A 45 -6.44 25.04 -7.01
CA VAL A 45 -6.86 23.64 -6.90
C VAL A 45 -6.83 23.20 -5.44
N ILE A 46 -7.99 22.85 -4.89
CA ILE A 46 -8.12 22.17 -3.61
C ILE A 46 -8.14 20.67 -3.91
N HIS A 47 -7.02 19.99 -3.66
CA HIS A 47 -6.90 18.58 -4.00
C HIS A 47 -7.13 17.71 -2.78
N LEU A 48 -8.12 16.82 -2.86
CA LEU A 48 -8.45 15.88 -1.78
C LEU A 48 -7.78 14.51 -1.95
N GLY A 49 -7.12 14.25 -3.08
CA GLY A 49 -6.56 12.92 -3.36
C GLY A 49 -7.64 11.92 -3.77
N HIS A 50 -7.58 10.71 -3.21
CA HIS A 50 -8.45 9.59 -3.57
C HIS A 50 -9.34 9.17 -2.39
N ASP A 51 -10.22 8.19 -2.62
CA ASP A 51 -11.13 7.62 -1.62
C ASP A 51 -11.95 8.68 -0.85
N ARG A 52 -12.72 9.49 -1.59
CA ARG A 52 -13.52 10.56 -0.99
C ARG A 52 -15.01 10.27 -1.11
N SER A 53 -15.73 10.39 0.01
CA SER A 53 -17.18 10.31 0.00
C SER A 53 -17.79 11.54 -0.66
N VAL A 54 -19.03 11.43 -1.12
CA VAL A 54 -19.76 12.59 -1.67
C VAL A 54 -19.84 13.70 -0.61
N GLU A 55 -20.11 13.33 0.63
CA GLU A 55 -20.22 14.24 1.76
C GLU A 55 -18.92 15.02 1.98
N ASP A 56 -17.76 14.35 1.98
CA ASP A 56 -16.45 15.01 2.14
C ASP A 56 -16.18 16.03 1.02
N VAL A 57 -16.50 15.65 -0.22
CA VAL A 57 -16.27 16.49 -1.41
C VAL A 57 -17.20 17.69 -1.40
N VAL A 58 -18.50 17.49 -1.13
CA VAL A 58 -19.50 18.56 -1.12
C VAL A 58 -19.24 19.53 0.03
N HIS A 59 -18.98 19.03 1.23
CA HIS A 59 -18.62 19.87 2.37
C HIS A 59 -17.36 20.68 2.09
N THR A 60 -16.35 20.07 1.47
CA THR A 60 -15.16 20.80 1.03
C THR A 60 -15.52 21.90 0.03
N ALA A 61 -16.28 21.59 -1.02
CA ALA A 61 -16.63 22.56 -2.05
C ALA A 61 -17.40 23.75 -1.50
N ILE A 62 -18.29 23.52 -0.54
CA ILE A 62 -19.05 24.57 0.15
C ILE A 62 -18.13 25.42 1.03
N GLN A 63 -17.32 24.79 1.89
CA GLN A 63 -16.42 25.52 2.79
C GLN A 63 -15.39 26.37 2.02
N GLU A 64 -14.92 25.86 0.87
CA GLU A 64 -13.95 26.51 0.00
C GLU A 64 -14.56 27.50 -0.99
N ASP A 65 -15.89 27.62 -1.05
CA ASP A 65 -16.65 28.42 -2.03
C ASP A 65 -16.16 28.17 -3.47
N ALA A 66 -16.14 26.89 -3.85
CA ALA A 66 -15.56 26.45 -5.11
C ALA A 66 -16.50 26.74 -6.30
N HIS A 67 -15.92 27.06 -7.46
CA HIS A 67 -16.71 27.24 -8.68
C HIS A 67 -17.08 25.88 -9.30
N ALA A 68 -16.21 24.90 -9.10
CA ALA A 68 -16.33 23.58 -9.71
C ALA A 68 -15.77 22.45 -8.84
N ILE A 69 -16.31 21.26 -9.06
CA ILE A 69 -15.79 19.99 -8.58
C ILE A 69 -15.39 19.17 -9.81
N ALA A 70 -14.19 18.60 -9.83
CA ALA A 70 -13.74 17.66 -10.86
C ALA A 70 -13.40 16.30 -10.23
N MET A 71 -14.09 15.26 -10.69
CA MET A 71 -14.03 13.92 -10.11
C MET A 71 -13.54 12.86 -11.09
N THR A 72 -12.84 11.85 -10.59
CA THR A 72 -12.63 10.58 -11.32
C THR A 72 -13.34 9.41 -10.66
N SER A 73 -13.94 8.52 -11.46
CA SER A 73 -14.64 7.32 -10.97
C SER A 73 -14.39 6.12 -11.89
N TYR A 74 -13.57 5.17 -11.44
CA TYR A 74 -13.18 3.96 -12.18
C TYR A 74 -13.72 2.65 -11.60
N GLN A 75 -14.36 2.69 -10.42
CA GLN A 75 -14.84 1.49 -9.71
C GLN A 75 -16.31 1.12 -10.00
N GLY A 76 -17.00 1.90 -10.81
CA GLY A 76 -18.46 1.84 -10.93
C GLY A 76 -19.19 2.56 -9.79
N GLY A 77 -20.53 2.50 -9.82
CA GLY A 77 -21.40 3.26 -8.90
C GLY A 77 -21.41 4.78 -9.15
N HIS A 78 -20.90 5.21 -10.31
CA HIS A 78 -20.81 6.62 -10.68
C HIS A 78 -22.18 7.28 -10.84
N MET A 79 -23.19 6.53 -11.29
CA MET A 79 -24.55 7.04 -11.43
C MET A 79 -25.10 7.54 -10.09
N GLU A 80 -25.04 6.70 -9.07
CA GLU A 80 -25.48 7.03 -7.72
C GLU A 80 -24.60 8.12 -7.10
N TYR A 81 -23.28 8.02 -7.29
CA TYR A 81 -22.31 8.96 -6.73
C TYR A 81 -22.52 10.40 -7.24
N PHE A 82 -22.64 10.59 -8.56
CA PHE A 82 -22.82 11.92 -9.16
C PHE A 82 -24.21 12.50 -8.88
N LYS A 83 -25.27 11.68 -8.92
CA LYS A 83 -26.64 12.13 -8.57
C LYS A 83 -26.70 12.57 -7.11
N TYR A 84 -26.14 11.77 -6.20
CA TYR A 84 -26.10 12.13 -4.78
C TYR A 84 -25.31 13.42 -4.53
N MET A 85 -24.19 13.63 -5.23
CA MET A 85 -23.43 14.87 -5.15
C MET A 85 -24.24 16.09 -5.59
N TYR A 86 -24.96 15.96 -6.71
CA TYR A 86 -25.83 17.01 -7.22
C TYR A 86 -26.97 17.35 -6.25
N ASP A 87 -27.64 16.32 -5.74
CA ASP A 87 -28.76 16.47 -4.79
C ASP A 87 -28.29 17.11 -3.48
N LEU A 88 -27.15 16.67 -2.95
CA LEU A 88 -26.61 17.21 -1.70
C LEU A 88 -26.17 18.67 -1.84
N LEU A 89 -25.59 19.06 -2.99
CA LEU A 89 -25.29 20.46 -3.28
C LEU A 89 -26.55 21.31 -3.34
N LYS A 90 -27.61 20.82 -3.97
CA LYS A 90 -28.91 21.53 -4.00
C LYS A 90 -29.52 21.66 -2.61
N GLU A 91 -29.53 20.57 -1.84
CA GLU A 91 -30.06 20.54 -0.47
C GLU A 91 -29.34 21.57 0.41
N LYS A 92 -28.02 21.72 0.26
CA LYS A 92 -27.20 22.66 1.02
C LYS A 92 -27.17 24.08 0.43
N GLY A 93 -27.98 24.38 -0.59
CA GLY A 93 -28.06 25.71 -1.21
C GLY A 93 -26.83 26.10 -2.05
N ALA A 94 -26.01 25.13 -2.45
CA ALA A 94 -24.77 25.31 -3.19
C ALA A 94 -24.88 24.82 -4.65
N GLY A 95 -26.07 24.93 -5.25
CA GLY A 95 -26.34 24.48 -6.63
C GLY A 95 -25.61 25.26 -7.73
N HIS A 96 -24.90 26.33 -7.39
CA HIS A 96 -24.05 27.07 -8.32
C HIS A 96 -22.77 26.29 -8.69
N ILE A 97 -22.28 25.44 -7.78
CA ILE A 97 -21.03 24.67 -7.96
C ILE A 97 -21.21 23.66 -9.09
N LYS A 98 -20.40 23.77 -10.15
CA LYS A 98 -20.49 22.91 -11.34
C LYS A 98 -19.74 21.60 -11.14
N ILE A 99 -20.36 20.48 -11.50
CA ILE A 99 -19.77 19.14 -11.35
C ILE A 99 -19.22 18.66 -12.70
N PHE A 100 -17.96 18.23 -12.71
CA PHE A 100 -17.26 17.67 -13.85
C PHE A 100 -16.66 16.31 -13.49
N GLY A 101 -16.38 15.47 -14.48
CA GLY A 101 -15.65 14.23 -14.22
C GLY A 101 -15.34 13.35 -15.41
N GLY A 102 -14.79 12.18 -15.12
CA GLY A 102 -14.49 11.13 -16.09
C GLY A 102 -14.13 9.80 -15.44
N GLY A 103 -14.27 8.70 -16.18
CA GLY A 103 -14.01 7.34 -15.66
C GLY A 103 -13.41 6.40 -16.70
N GLY A 104 -12.78 6.96 -17.74
CA GLY A 104 -12.36 6.19 -18.90
C GLY A 104 -13.54 5.51 -19.58
N GLY A 105 -13.40 4.23 -19.92
CA GLY A 105 -14.49 3.42 -20.48
C GLY A 105 -15.50 2.89 -19.45
N THR A 106 -15.36 3.24 -18.16
CA THR A 106 -16.27 2.79 -17.09
C THR A 106 -17.63 3.49 -17.16
N ILE A 107 -17.65 4.75 -17.62
CA ILE A 107 -18.88 5.55 -17.76
C ILE A 107 -19.28 5.52 -19.23
N LEU A 108 -20.41 4.89 -19.53
CA LEU A 108 -20.89 4.69 -20.89
C LEU A 108 -21.46 6.00 -21.47
N PRO A 109 -21.46 6.18 -22.81
CA PRO A 109 -22.03 7.37 -23.45
C PRO A 109 -23.49 7.65 -23.07
N GLU A 110 -24.30 6.62 -22.85
CA GLU A 110 -25.70 6.75 -22.41
C GLU A 110 -25.79 7.26 -20.97
N GLU A 111 -24.94 6.77 -20.09
CA GLU A 111 -24.84 7.20 -18.69
C GLU A 111 -24.35 8.65 -18.58
N ILE A 112 -23.39 9.05 -19.44
CA ILE A 112 -22.96 10.44 -19.56
C ILE A 112 -24.14 11.35 -19.89
N LYS A 113 -24.92 11.00 -20.92
CA LYS A 113 -26.12 11.80 -21.31
C LYS A 113 -27.13 11.89 -20.18
N GLU A 114 -27.37 10.80 -19.46
CA GLU A 114 -28.29 10.79 -18.32
C GLU A 114 -27.81 11.68 -17.19
N LEU A 115 -26.53 11.60 -16.81
CA LEU A 115 -25.94 12.43 -15.75
C LEU A 115 -25.89 13.91 -16.14
N GLU A 116 -25.54 14.23 -17.38
CA GLU A 116 -25.56 15.61 -17.87
C GLU A 116 -27.00 16.16 -17.90
N ALA A 117 -27.99 15.37 -18.30
CA ALA A 117 -29.41 15.73 -18.23
C ALA A 117 -29.91 15.90 -16.78
N TYR A 118 -29.33 15.17 -15.82
CA TYR A 118 -29.65 15.30 -14.40
C TYR A 118 -29.16 16.63 -13.81
N GLY A 119 -28.03 17.14 -14.32
CA GLY A 119 -27.46 18.43 -13.95
C GLY A 119 -25.95 18.46 -13.75
N ILE A 120 -25.24 17.37 -14.08
CA ILE A 120 -23.77 17.37 -14.14
C ILE A 120 -23.32 18.24 -15.33
N ALA A 121 -22.32 19.10 -15.15
CA ALA A 121 -21.96 20.10 -16.15
C ALA A 121 -21.29 19.51 -17.39
N ARG A 122 -20.41 18.52 -17.19
CA ARG A 122 -19.78 17.75 -18.28
C ARG A 122 -19.10 16.49 -17.74
N LEU A 123 -19.27 15.36 -18.43
CA LEU A 123 -18.43 14.17 -18.24
C LEU A 123 -17.64 13.88 -19.52
N TYR A 124 -16.33 13.68 -19.38
CA TYR A 124 -15.42 13.49 -20.51
C TYR A 124 -15.20 12.00 -20.81
N HIS A 125 -15.55 11.58 -22.03
CA HIS A 125 -15.30 10.23 -22.55
C HIS A 125 -13.86 10.14 -23.14
N PRO A 126 -13.24 8.94 -23.26
CA PRO A 126 -11.95 8.79 -23.94
C PRO A 126 -11.88 9.37 -25.36
N ASP A 127 -13.01 9.42 -26.08
CA ASP A 127 -13.09 10.08 -27.40
C ASP A 127 -12.93 11.60 -27.31
N ASP A 128 -13.46 12.24 -26.27
CA ASP A 128 -13.25 13.67 -26.03
C ASP A 128 -11.76 13.95 -25.79
N GLY A 129 -11.08 13.08 -25.03
CA GLY A 129 -9.63 13.17 -24.82
C GLY A 129 -8.82 13.04 -26.11
N ARG A 130 -9.25 12.17 -27.04
CA ARG A 130 -8.63 12.05 -28.38
C ARG A 130 -8.89 13.27 -29.25
N ALA A 131 -10.11 13.82 -29.22
CA ALA A 131 -10.53 14.92 -30.08
C ALA A 131 -10.01 16.29 -29.62
N MET A 132 -10.13 16.58 -28.32
CA MET A 132 -9.80 17.87 -27.71
C MET A 132 -8.35 17.94 -27.21
N GLY A 133 -7.74 16.78 -26.92
CA GLY A 133 -6.53 16.69 -26.12
C GLY A 133 -6.76 17.04 -24.65
N LEU A 134 -5.77 16.75 -23.81
CA LEU A 134 -5.87 16.98 -22.35
C LEU A 134 -6.08 18.47 -22.01
N GLN A 135 -5.34 19.37 -22.66
CA GLN A 135 -5.48 20.82 -22.43
C GLN A 135 -6.85 21.33 -22.91
N GLY A 136 -7.37 20.82 -24.03
CA GLY A 136 -8.67 21.23 -24.55
C GLY A 136 -9.82 20.89 -23.60
N MET A 137 -9.79 19.71 -22.98
CA MET A 137 -10.79 19.34 -21.95
C MET A 137 -10.76 20.30 -20.75
N ILE A 138 -9.57 20.67 -20.28
CA ILE A 138 -9.44 21.60 -19.14
C ILE A 138 -9.86 23.03 -19.51
N ASN A 139 -9.58 23.47 -20.74
CA ASN A 139 -10.08 24.77 -21.22
C ASN A 139 -11.61 24.82 -21.21
N ASP A 140 -12.28 23.80 -21.75
CA ASP A 140 -13.74 23.69 -21.74
C ASP A 140 -14.31 23.69 -20.31
N MET A 141 -13.67 22.95 -19.40
CA MET A 141 -14.05 22.91 -17.98
C MET A 141 -13.96 24.29 -17.33
N LEU A 142 -12.83 24.98 -17.48
CA LEU A 142 -12.59 26.27 -16.83
C LEU A 142 -13.44 27.38 -17.44
N GLU A 143 -13.63 27.40 -18.76
CA GLU A 143 -14.51 28.38 -19.41
C GLU A 143 -15.95 28.26 -18.89
N LYS A 144 -16.45 27.04 -18.69
CA LYS A 144 -17.76 26.81 -18.07
C LYS A 144 -17.79 27.21 -16.60
N ALA A 145 -16.68 27.16 -15.88
CA ALA A 145 -16.59 27.48 -14.46
C ALA A 145 -16.24 28.96 -14.18
N ASP A 146 -16.01 29.78 -15.20
CA ASP A 146 -15.53 31.16 -15.04
C ASP A 146 -16.69 32.16 -14.85
N TYR A 147 -17.14 32.32 -13.62
CA TYR A 147 -18.17 33.29 -13.20
C TYR A 147 -17.84 33.86 -11.83
N ASP A 148 -18.35 35.05 -11.52
CA ASP A 148 -18.11 35.71 -10.25
C ASP A 148 -19.06 35.17 -9.16
N LEU A 149 -18.51 34.71 -8.03
CA LEU A 149 -19.25 34.23 -6.86
C LEU A 149 -19.51 35.33 -5.81
N SER A 150 -18.83 36.47 -5.94
CA SER A 150 -18.61 37.43 -4.86
C SER A 150 -19.14 38.84 -5.17
N ASP A 151 -19.99 38.96 -6.19
CA ASP A 151 -20.52 40.24 -6.68
C ASP A 151 -21.50 40.91 -5.71
N GLN A 152 -22.20 40.13 -4.85
CA GLN A 152 -23.16 40.63 -3.88
C GLN A 152 -23.19 39.84 -2.55
N VAL A 153 -23.19 40.58 -1.45
CA VAL A 153 -23.51 40.09 -0.09
C VAL A 153 -24.94 40.53 0.25
N ASN A 154 -25.83 39.59 0.52
CA ASN A 154 -27.23 39.80 0.85
C ASN A 154 -27.65 39.01 2.09
N GLY A 155 -27.36 39.55 3.28
CA GLY A 155 -27.86 39.02 4.55
C GLY A 155 -27.02 37.91 5.18
N GLU A 156 -25.93 37.45 4.55
CA GLU A 156 -25.03 36.41 5.07
C GLU A 156 -24.44 36.82 6.43
N ALA A 157 -24.06 38.10 6.58
CA ALA A 157 -23.56 38.63 7.86
C ALA A 157 -24.56 38.42 9.01
N LYS A 158 -25.87 38.50 8.75
CA LYS A 158 -26.94 38.32 9.76
C LYS A 158 -27.15 36.85 10.12
N GLN A 159 -26.86 35.92 9.21
CA GLN A 159 -27.07 34.48 9.37
C GLN A 159 -25.77 33.73 9.75
N LEU A 160 -24.73 34.48 10.12
CA LEU A 160 -23.41 33.96 10.40
C LEU A 160 -23.40 33.15 11.71
N THR A 161 -23.22 31.84 11.58
CA THR A 161 -23.09 30.87 12.68
C THR A 161 -22.09 29.79 12.29
N THR A 162 -21.56 29.04 13.26
CA THR A 162 -20.63 27.93 13.03
C THR A 162 -21.17 26.82 12.11
N HIS A 163 -22.50 26.70 11.98
CA HIS A 163 -23.17 25.71 11.14
C HIS A 163 -23.57 26.24 9.75
N ASN A 164 -23.49 27.55 9.50
CA ASN A 164 -23.81 28.14 8.20
C ASN A 164 -22.54 28.36 7.37
N TRP A 165 -21.98 27.25 6.87
CA TRP A 165 -20.72 27.26 6.12
C TRP A 165 -20.79 28.07 4.83
N THR A 166 -21.93 28.11 4.16
CA THR A 166 -22.13 28.90 2.94
C THR A 166 -21.98 30.40 3.22
N ALA A 167 -22.56 30.89 4.32
CA ALA A 167 -22.41 32.29 4.72
C ALA A 167 -20.95 32.64 5.08
N ILE A 168 -20.28 31.77 5.84
CA ILE A 168 -18.86 31.93 6.19
C ILE A 168 -18.01 31.98 4.91
N ALA A 169 -18.16 30.99 4.05
CA ALA A 169 -17.34 30.81 2.86
C ALA A 169 -17.51 31.97 1.87
N LYS A 170 -18.75 32.44 1.66
CA LYS A 170 -19.04 33.56 0.78
C LYS A 170 -18.48 34.88 1.31
N LEU A 171 -18.61 35.16 2.62
CA LEU A 171 -18.02 36.36 3.23
C LEU A 171 -16.49 36.39 3.08
N ILE A 172 -15.83 35.24 3.25
CA ILE A 172 -14.38 35.13 3.04
C ILE A 172 -14.04 35.36 1.56
N SER A 173 -14.78 34.77 0.62
CA SER A 173 -14.56 35.00 -0.82
C SER A 173 -14.76 36.46 -1.22
N THR A 174 -15.80 37.13 -0.70
CA THR A 174 -16.02 38.56 -0.94
C THR A 174 -14.88 39.39 -0.37
N ALA A 175 -14.40 39.10 0.85
CA ALA A 175 -13.25 39.80 1.41
C ALA A 175 -11.99 39.64 0.53
N GLU A 176 -11.79 38.45 -0.05
CA GLU A 176 -10.62 38.11 -0.86
C GLU A 176 -10.65 38.70 -2.28
N ASN A 177 -11.84 38.74 -2.90
CA ASN A 177 -12.01 39.11 -4.31
C ASN A 177 -12.58 40.51 -4.52
N HIS A 178 -13.46 40.97 -3.63
CA HIS A 178 -14.20 42.23 -3.72
C HIS A 178 -14.22 42.98 -2.37
N PRO A 179 -13.05 43.44 -1.88
CA PRO A 179 -12.94 44.12 -0.59
C PRO A 179 -13.86 45.35 -0.49
N GLU A 180 -14.16 46.02 -1.61
CA GLU A 180 -15.11 47.12 -1.71
C GLU A 180 -16.56 46.71 -1.44
N VAL A 181 -16.94 45.49 -1.77
CA VAL A 181 -18.26 44.92 -1.48
C VAL A 181 -18.29 44.45 -0.02
N PHE A 182 -17.24 43.78 0.44
CA PHE A 182 -17.12 43.33 1.84
C PHE A 182 -17.17 44.50 2.83
N ALA A 183 -16.60 45.66 2.47
CA ALA A 183 -16.64 46.87 3.29
C ALA A 183 -18.06 47.28 3.74
N LYS A 184 -19.10 46.93 2.96
CA LYS A 184 -20.51 47.21 3.31
C LYS A 184 -21.02 46.44 4.53
N VAL A 185 -20.38 45.31 4.84
CA VAL A 185 -20.74 44.44 5.97
C VAL A 185 -19.62 44.31 7.00
N ALA A 186 -18.42 44.83 6.72
CA ALA A 186 -17.23 44.72 7.55
C ALA A 186 -17.48 45.20 8.99
N ASP A 187 -18.11 46.37 9.16
CA ASP A 187 -18.40 46.93 10.49
C ASP A 187 -19.29 46.00 11.33
N GLU A 188 -20.29 45.34 10.72
CA GLU A 188 -21.15 44.38 11.40
C GLU A 188 -20.35 43.13 11.82
N ILE A 189 -19.50 42.62 10.94
CA ILE A 189 -18.64 41.46 11.20
C ILE A 189 -17.64 41.77 12.30
N HIS A 190 -16.97 42.92 12.24
CA HIS A 190 -15.98 43.34 13.23
C HIS A 190 -16.62 43.54 14.60
N ALA A 191 -17.82 44.13 14.66
CA ALA A 191 -18.58 44.29 15.90
C ALA A 191 -19.02 42.94 16.51
N LYS A 192 -19.37 41.94 15.68
CA LYS A 192 -19.65 40.58 16.14
C LYS A 192 -18.38 39.86 16.61
N ALA A 193 -17.31 39.95 15.84
CA ALA A 193 -16.01 39.35 16.16
C ALA A 193 -15.46 39.88 17.49
N ALA A 194 -15.59 41.19 17.77
CA ALA A 194 -15.15 41.80 19.02
C ALA A 194 -15.88 41.26 20.27
N LYS A 195 -17.08 40.69 20.12
CA LYS A 195 -17.83 40.06 21.23
C LYS A 195 -17.40 38.62 21.48
N ASN A 196 -16.78 37.96 20.51
CA ASN A 196 -16.28 36.59 20.67
C ASN A 196 -14.80 36.62 21.05
N LYS A 197 -14.47 35.97 22.16
CA LYS A 197 -13.09 35.89 22.66
C LYS A 197 -12.30 34.70 22.11
N ALA A 198 -12.86 33.94 21.17
CA ALA A 198 -12.22 32.76 20.58
C ALA A 198 -10.70 32.95 20.35
N PRO A 199 -9.87 32.08 20.97
CA PRO A 199 -8.43 32.17 20.85
C PRO A 199 -8.01 31.78 19.43
N VAL A 200 -7.00 32.46 18.90
CA VAL A 200 -6.38 32.18 17.61
C VAL A 200 -5.01 31.57 17.84
N LEU A 201 -4.85 30.31 17.47
CA LEU A 201 -3.59 29.59 17.46
C LEU A 201 -2.93 29.75 16.08
N GLY A 202 -1.85 30.53 16.03
CA GLY A 202 -1.02 30.67 14.84
C GLY A 202 0.01 29.55 14.76
N ILE A 203 0.01 28.79 13.67
CA ILE A 203 0.94 27.69 13.43
C ILE A 203 1.80 28.05 12.22
N THR A 204 3.11 28.18 12.46
CA THR A 204 4.09 28.50 11.42
C THR A 204 5.29 27.56 11.51
N GLY A 205 6.17 27.61 10.52
CA GLY A 205 7.30 26.69 10.42
C GLY A 205 7.83 26.53 9.01
N THR A 206 9.01 25.90 8.93
CA THR A 206 9.71 25.70 7.66
C THR A 206 8.91 24.81 6.70
N GLY A 207 9.12 25.01 5.40
CA GLY A 207 8.49 24.20 4.36
C GLY A 207 8.78 22.71 4.54
N GLY A 208 7.72 21.89 4.54
CA GLY A 208 7.86 20.44 4.71
C GLY A 208 8.13 19.95 6.13
N ALA A 209 8.09 20.82 7.15
CA ALA A 209 8.23 20.41 8.56
C ALA A 209 7.07 19.51 9.06
N GLY A 210 5.96 19.45 8.33
CA GLY A 210 4.77 18.66 8.68
C GLY A 210 3.73 19.46 9.46
N LYS A 211 3.54 20.74 9.11
CA LYS A 211 2.57 21.65 9.75
C LYS A 211 1.13 21.14 9.62
N SER A 212 0.65 20.90 8.40
CA SER A 212 -0.71 20.44 8.17
C SER A 212 -0.98 19.06 8.78
N SER A 213 0.02 18.17 8.82
CA SER A 213 -0.09 16.89 9.57
C SER A 213 -0.19 17.11 11.08
N MET A 214 0.55 18.08 11.64
CA MET A 214 0.43 18.44 13.05
C MET A 214 -0.92 19.08 13.36
N VAL A 215 -1.40 19.97 12.50
CA VAL A 215 -2.73 20.59 12.60
C VAL A 215 -3.80 19.51 12.65
N ASP A 216 -3.76 18.51 11.77
CA ASP A 216 -4.71 17.39 11.79
C ASP A 216 -4.70 16.62 13.11
N GLU A 217 -3.50 16.28 13.62
CA GLU A 217 -3.35 15.56 14.88
C GLU A 217 -3.84 16.39 16.08
N LEU A 218 -3.64 17.72 16.07
CA LEU A 218 -4.17 18.65 17.07
C LEU A 218 -5.70 18.76 17.00
N ILE A 219 -6.28 18.84 15.79
CA ILE A 219 -7.74 18.82 15.57
C ILE A 219 -8.33 17.53 16.12
N ARG A 220 -7.71 16.38 15.80
CA ARG A 220 -8.14 15.07 16.30
C ARG A 220 -8.24 15.05 17.81
N ARG A 221 -7.19 15.52 18.49
CA ARG A 221 -7.12 15.56 19.96
C ARG A 221 -8.13 16.55 20.52
N PHE A 222 -8.28 17.73 19.91
CA PHE A 222 -9.29 18.70 20.30
C PHE A 222 -10.72 18.16 20.20
N ILE A 223 -11.07 17.48 19.12
CA ILE A 223 -12.41 16.90 18.91
C ILE A 223 -12.73 15.82 19.94
N LEU A 224 -11.72 15.02 20.31
CA LEU A 224 -11.83 13.96 21.33
C LEU A 224 -11.93 14.52 22.75
N ASP A 225 -11.13 15.54 23.05
CA ASP A 225 -11.01 16.15 24.38
C ASP A 225 -12.11 17.17 24.67
N GLN A 226 -12.59 17.86 23.64
CA GLN A 226 -13.63 18.87 23.68
C GLN A 226 -14.85 18.42 22.87
N PRO A 227 -15.74 17.58 23.41
CA PRO A 227 -16.80 16.92 22.64
C PRO A 227 -17.88 17.88 22.09
N THR A 228 -18.05 19.07 22.69
CA THR A 228 -19.08 20.05 22.30
C THR A 228 -18.53 21.27 21.57
N LYS A 229 -17.21 21.47 21.56
CA LYS A 229 -16.59 22.68 21.01
C LYS A 229 -16.35 22.55 19.50
N THR A 230 -16.32 23.71 18.84
CA THR A 230 -16.16 23.90 17.40
C THR A 230 -14.80 24.52 17.08
N ILE A 231 -14.24 24.17 15.92
CA ILE A 231 -12.94 24.66 15.48
C ILE A 231 -12.98 25.19 14.04
N GLY A 232 -12.44 26.38 13.84
CA GLY A 232 -12.25 27.01 12.55
C GLY A 232 -10.78 26.93 12.13
N VAL A 233 -10.50 26.57 10.89
CA VAL A 233 -9.14 26.39 10.38
C VAL A 233 -8.96 27.23 9.13
N ILE A 234 -7.90 28.03 9.08
CA ILE A 234 -7.46 28.74 7.88
C ILE A 234 -6.04 28.27 7.59
N SER A 235 -5.84 27.63 6.43
CA SER A 235 -4.51 27.24 5.96
C SER A 235 -4.12 28.05 4.74
N VAL A 236 -2.85 28.45 4.65
CA VAL A 236 -2.34 29.30 3.56
C VAL A 236 -1.26 28.56 2.77
N ASP A 237 -1.46 28.42 1.46
CA ASP A 237 -0.51 27.78 0.55
C ASP A 237 0.03 28.78 -0.50
N PRO A 238 1.26 28.59 -1.01
CA PRO A 238 1.88 29.53 -1.94
C PRO A 238 1.28 29.43 -3.36
N SER A 239 1.03 30.58 -3.99
CA SER A 239 0.61 30.65 -5.41
C SER A 239 1.78 30.52 -6.40
N LYS A 240 1.55 29.94 -7.58
CA LYS A 240 2.55 29.91 -8.66
C LYS A 240 2.62 31.26 -9.38
N ARG A 241 3.81 31.88 -9.34
CA ARG A 241 4.08 33.18 -9.99
C ARG A 241 3.77 33.23 -11.49
N LYS A 242 4.09 32.17 -12.24
CA LYS A 242 3.99 32.17 -13.72
C LYS A 242 2.56 32.07 -14.23
N THR A 243 1.71 31.32 -13.53
CA THR A 243 0.36 30.97 -14.01
C THR A 243 -0.75 31.63 -13.19
N GLY A 244 -0.45 32.13 -11.99
CA GLY A 244 -1.44 32.68 -11.06
C GLY A 244 -2.25 31.62 -10.30
N GLY A 245 -2.18 30.35 -10.69
CA GLY A 245 -2.85 29.23 -10.02
C GLY A 245 -2.10 28.74 -8.79
N ALA A 246 -2.78 27.99 -7.92
CA ALA A 246 -2.24 27.44 -6.68
C ALA A 246 -2.62 25.97 -6.50
N LEU A 247 -1.79 25.21 -5.79
CA LEU A 247 -2.18 23.89 -5.28
C LEU A 247 -2.35 24.06 -3.78
N LEU A 248 -3.59 24.11 -3.34
CA LEU A 248 -3.97 24.20 -1.93
C LEU A 248 -3.98 22.78 -1.39
N GLY A 249 -2.80 22.34 -0.96
CA GLY A 249 -2.44 20.98 -0.60
C GLY A 249 -2.54 20.67 0.88
N ASP A 250 -2.81 21.64 1.76
CA ASP A 250 -2.93 21.36 3.19
C ASP A 250 -4.11 20.44 3.52
N ARG A 251 -5.28 20.65 2.89
CA ARG A 251 -6.50 19.87 3.14
C ARG A 251 -6.35 18.38 2.84
N ILE A 252 -5.44 17.97 1.94
CA ILE A 252 -5.20 16.53 1.65
C ILE A 252 -4.64 15.77 2.87
N ARG A 253 -3.99 16.48 3.80
CA ARG A 253 -3.40 15.91 5.01
C ARG A 253 -4.38 15.81 6.18
N MET A 254 -5.55 16.41 6.06
CA MET A 254 -6.53 16.54 7.12
C MET A 254 -7.51 15.36 7.12
N ASN A 255 -7.31 14.39 7.99
CA ASN A 255 -8.20 13.23 8.16
C ASN A 255 -9.30 13.48 9.21
N SER A 256 -9.04 14.37 10.17
CA SER A 256 -9.85 14.58 11.37
C SER A 256 -10.85 15.73 11.22
N ILE A 257 -10.95 16.32 10.03
CA ILE A 257 -11.88 17.41 9.70
C ILE A 257 -13.26 16.92 9.25
N ARG A 258 -13.49 15.60 9.27
CA ARG A 258 -14.77 14.97 8.88
C ARG A 258 -15.81 15.18 9.99
N GLY A 259 -16.59 16.26 9.92
CA GLY A 259 -17.72 16.50 10.81
C GLY A 259 -18.19 17.95 10.86
N GLU A 260 -19.39 18.16 11.38
CA GLU A 260 -20.03 19.49 11.41
C GLU A 260 -19.34 20.49 12.36
N ARG A 261 -18.48 20.01 13.27
CA ARG A 261 -17.77 20.85 14.26
C ARG A 261 -16.49 21.49 13.73
N VAL A 262 -16.09 21.16 12.50
CA VAL A 262 -14.85 21.63 11.90
C VAL A 262 -15.16 22.37 10.61
N TYR A 263 -14.75 23.63 10.54
CA TYR A 263 -14.73 24.40 9.31
C TYR A 263 -13.29 24.64 8.89
N MET A 264 -12.97 24.43 7.61
CA MET A 264 -11.64 24.72 7.08
C MET A 264 -11.74 25.56 5.80
N ARG A 265 -10.89 26.56 5.65
CA ARG A 265 -10.74 27.36 4.44
C ARG A 265 -9.27 27.39 4.02
N SER A 266 -9.02 27.08 2.75
CA SER A 266 -7.67 27.12 2.17
C SER A 266 -7.49 28.42 1.39
N LEU A 267 -6.50 29.23 1.73
CA LEU A 267 -6.20 30.49 1.05
C LEU A 267 -4.90 30.38 0.27
N ALA A 268 -4.81 31.12 -0.83
CA ALA A 268 -3.58 31.26 -1.58
C ALA A 268 -2.88 32.57 -1.15
N THR A 269 -1.53 32.60 -1.10
CA THR A 269 -0.82 33.83 -0.73
C THR A 269 -1.11 34.99 -1.70
N ARG A 270 -1.35 34.70 -2.99
CA ARG A 270 -1.62 35.65 -4.10
C ARG A 270 -0.58 36.76 -4.28
N GLN A 271 0.51 36.74 -3.52
CA GLN A 271 1.57 37.73 -3.49
C GLN A 271 2.94 37.06 -3.42
N SER A 272 3.98 37.76 -3.89
CA SER A 272 5.37 37.30 -3.80
C SER A 272 5.95 37.61 -2.42
N ASN A 273 6.66 36.63 -1.83
CA ASN A 273 7.49 36.77 -0.64
C ASN A 273 6.76 37.07 0.68
N LEU A 274 5.47 36.74 0.78
CA LEU A 274 4.71 36.84 2.04
C LEU A 274 4.20 35.47 2.45
N ALA A 275 4.22 35.20 3.75
CA ALA A 275 3.80 33.93 4.33
C ALA A 275 2.27 33.83 4.42
N LEU A 276 1.59 34.98 4.50
CA LEU A 276 0.15 35.15 4.64
C LEU A 276 -0.45 35.99 3.50
N SER A 277 -1.75 35.81 3.24
CA SER A 277 -2.52 36.69 2.36
C SER A 277 -2.94 37.96 3.10
N LYS A 278 -3.02 39.10 2.39
CA LYS A 278 -3.46 40.39 2.95
C LYS A 278 -4.84 40.32 3.63
N GLN A 279 -5.68 39.37 3.21
CA GLN A 279 -7.06 39.21 3.67
C GLN A 279 -7.23 38.15 4.77
N VAL A 280 -6.13 37.54 5.25
CA VAL A 280 -6.19 36.55 6.35
C VAL A 280 -6.85 37.12 7.60
N LYS A 281 -6.58 38.40 7.92
CA LYS A 281 -7.22 39.09 9.04
C LYS A 281 -8.74 39.07 8.94
N GLU A 282 -9.29 39.37 7.77
CA GLU A 282 -10.74 39.37 7.57
C GLU A 282 -11.33 37.97 7.69
N ALA A 283 -10.65 36.94 7.17
CA ALA A 283 -11.09 35.56 7.33
C ALA A 283 -11.13 35.13 8.80
N VAL A 284 -10.11 35.47 9.60
CA VAL A 284 -10.10 35.22 11.05
C VAL A 284 -11.26 35.95 11.74
N LEU A 285 -11.53 37.21 11.38
CA LEU A 285 -12.63 37.99 11.96
C LEU A 285 -13.99 37.40 11.58
N VAL A 286 -14.19 36.90 10.37
CA VAL A 286 -15.41 36.18 9.97
C VAL A 286 -15.60 34.94 10.84
N LEU A 287 -14.56 34.14 11.07
CA LEU A 287 -14.67 32.96 11.96
C LEU A 287 -14.94 33.35 13.41
N LYS A 288 -14.31 34.41 13.95
CA LYS A 288 -14.64 34.92 15.28
C LYS A 288 -16.10 35.35 15.35
N ALA A 289 -16.59 36.10 14.36
CA ALA A 289 -17.97 36.54 14.27
C ALA A 289 -18.98 35.39 14.15
N ALA A 290 -18.59 34.27 13.55
CA ALA A 290 -19.42 33.06 13.43
C ALA A 290 -19.60 32.28 14.73
N GLY A 291 -18.74 32.50 15.73
CA GLY A 291 -18.89 31.87 17.05
C GLY A 291 -18.04 30.63 17.29
N PHE A 292 -16.95 30.40 16.53
CA PHE A 292 -16.06 29.25 16.79
C PHE A 292 -15.38 29.33 18.16
N ASP A 293 -15.10 28.18 18.79
CA ASP A 293 -14.47 28.11 20.13
C ASP A 293 -12.93 28.14 20.09
N LEU A 294 -12.33 27.76 18.96
CA LEU A 294 -10.90 27.83 18.68
C LEU A 294 -10.71 28.10 17.19
N ILE A 295 -9.75 28.96 16.84
CA ILE A 295 -9.36 29.21 15.46
C ILE A 295 -7.89 28.83 15.28
N ILE A 296 -7.58 28.01 14.28
CA ILE A 296 -6.21 27.70 13.87
C ILE A 296 -5.90 28.47 12.58
N LEU A 297 -4.77 29.15 12.57
CA LEU A 297 -4.22 29.80 11.38
C LEU A 297 -2.87 29.18 11.02
N GLU A 298 -2.82 28.41 9.95
CA GLU A 298 -1.60 27.81 9.41
C GLU A 298 -1.02 28.67 8.28
N THR A 299 0.27 29.00 8.38
CA THR A 299 0.99 29.72 7.32
C THR A 299 1.51 28.80 6.23
N SER A 300 1.89 29.37 5.09
CA SER A 300 2.75 28.69 4.14
C SER A 300 4.14 28.41 4.74
N GLY A 301 5.01 27.66 4.05
CA GLY A 301 6.38 27.42 4.51
C GLY A 301 7.17 28.72 4.62
N ILE A 302 7.63 29.06 5.83
CA ILE A 302 8.32 30.33 6.09
C ILE A 302 9.86 30.23 6.02
N GLY A 303 10.49 31.39 5.80
CA GLY A 303 11.93 31.57 5.95
C GLY A 303 12.37 31.69 7.42
N GLN A 304 13.62 32.06 7.66
CA GLN A 304 14.15 32.22 9.03
C GLN A 304 13.67 33.51 9.73
N SER A 305 13.26 34.54 8.97
CA SER A 305 12.96 35.89 9.48
C SER A 305 11.47 36.30 9.39
N ASP A 306 10.57 35.36 9.10
CA ASP A 306 9.14 35.64 8.93
C ASP A 306 8.39 35.53 10.26
N THR A 307 7.76 36.61 10.70
CA THR A 307 7.00 36.68 11.97
C THR A 307 5.55 37.15 11.80
N GLU A 308 5.05 37.28 10.56
CA GLU A 308 3.72 37.85 10.25
C GLU A 308 2.54 37.14 10.95
N ILE A 309 2.72 35.87 11.33
CA ILE A 309 1.68 35.11 12.03
C ILE A 309 1.32 35.72 13.40
N LEU A 310 2.27 36.43 14.03
CA LEU A 310 2.09 37.03 15.34
C LEU A 310 1.07 38.17 15.33
N ASP A 311 0.94 38.88 14.21
CA ASP A 311 -0.02 39.99 14.05
C ASP A 311 -1.48 39.49 13.97
N HIS A 312 -1.67 38.18 13.81
CA HIS A 312 -2.95 37.54 13.57
C HIS A 312 -3.26 36.40 14.55
N SER A 313 -2.42 36.16 15.57
CA SER A 313 -2.60 35.07 16.53
C SER A 313 -2.44 35.52 17.98
N ASP A 314 -3.19 34.88 18.88
CA ASP A 314 -3.08 35.10 20.33
C ASP A 314 -1.97 34.23 20.94
N VAL A 315 -1.79 33.02 20.38
CA VAL A 315 -0.75 32.05 20.75
C VAL A 315 -0.06 31.55 19.49
N SER A 316 1.27 31.40 19.52
CA SER A 316 2.04 30.93 18.37
C SER A 316 2.77 29.60 18.61
N LEU A 317 2.68 28.71 17.63
CA LEU A 317 3.40 27.44 17.57
C LEU A 317 4.39 27.47 16.39
N TYR A 318 5.68 27.32 16.70
CA TYR A 318 6.71 27.14 15.68
C TYR A 318 7.04 25.66 15.48
N ILE A 319 6.88 25.16 14.26
CA ILE A 319 7.16 23.77 13.88
C ILE A 319 8.43 23.72 13.03
N MET A 320 9.41 22.92 13.47
CA MET A 320 10.66 22.69 12.76
C MET A 320 11.00 21.20 12.68
N THR A 321 12.07 20.87 11.95
CA THR A 321 12.62 19.51 11.90
C THR A 321 13.99 19.48 12.61
N PRO A 322 14.51 18.31 12.99
CA PRO A 322 15.87 18.18 13.49
C PRO A 322 16.97 18.66 12.54
N GLU A 323 16.67 18.82 11.25
CA GLU A 323 17.63 19.16 10.20
C GLU A 323 17.67 20.69 9.95
N PHE A 324 18.27 21.45 10.87
CA PHE A 324 18.40 22.93 10.76
C PHE A 324 19.84 23.41 10.47
N GLY A 325 20.78 22.50 10.25
CA GLY A 325 22.20 22.81 10.03
C GLY A 325 22.97 22.92 11.34
N ALA A 326 23.85 23.91 11.46
CA ALA A 326 24.63 24.14 12.69
C ALA A 326 23.77 24.80 13.77
N ALA A 327 24.10 24.59 15.05
CA ALA A 327 23.40 25.22 16.19
C ALA A 327 23.37 26.75 16.11
N THR A 328 24.37 27.39 15.50
CA THR A 328 24.42 28.85 15.27
C THR A 328 23.35 29.35 14.29
N GLN A 329 22.72 28.47 13.52
CA GLN A 329 21.58 28.86 12.68
C GLN A 329 20.32 29.15 13.52
N LEU A 330 20.20 28.56 14.72
CA LEU A 330 19.07 28.80 15.60
C LEU A 330 19.01 30.25 16.08
N GLU A 331 20.17 30.92 16.18
CA GLU A 331 20.27 32.35 16.53
C GLU A 331 19.70 33.28 15.44
N LYS A 332 19.40 32.76 14.24
CA LYS A 332 18.85 33.52 13.11
C LYS A 332 17.36 33.27 12.88
N ILE A 333 16.75 32.38 13.67
CA ILE A 333 15.35 32.03 13.53
C ILE A 333 14.54 32.92 14.47
N ASP A 334 13.97 34.00 13.91
CA ASP A 334 13.23 34.99 14.69
C ASP A 334 12.06 34.35 15.44
N MET A 335 11.40 33.35 14.84
CA MET A 335 10.31 32.63 15.51
C MET A 335 10.72 31.94 16.82
N LEU A 336 12.00 31.67 17.09
CA LEU A 336 12.42 31.14 18.40
C LEU A 336 12.39 32.21 19.51
N ASP A 337 12.47 33.49 19.15
CA ASP A 337 12.28 34.60 20.09
C ASP A 337 10.81 34.80 20.45
N PHE A 338 9.89 34.54 19.51
CA PHE A 338 8.48 34.89 19.69
C PHE A 338 7.54 33.71 19.95
N ALA A 339 7.93 32.48 19.59
CA ALA A 339 7.06 31.32 19.74
C ALA A 339 6.70 31.03 21.19
N ASP A 340 5.42 30.82 21.45
CA ASP A 340 4.94 30.37 22.75
C ASP A 340 5.29 28.91 23.03
N VAL A 341 5.22 28.09 21.97
CA VAL A 341 5.54 26.67 22.00
C VAL A 341 6.31 26.33 20.72
N VAL A 342 7.33 25.49 20.86
CA VAL A 342 8.14 24.99 19.74
C VAL A 342 7.95 23.48 19.63
N ALA A 343 7.63 23.01 18.44
CA ALA A 343 7.56 21.58 18.12
C ALA A 343 8.68 21.20 17.15
N ILE A 344 9.54 20.28 17.57
CA ILE A 344 10.54 19.65 16.70
C ILE A 344 9.90 18.37 16.16
N ASN A 345 9.18 18.52 15.04
CA ASN A 345 8.48 17.43 14.38
C ASN A 345 9.44 16.55 13.57
N LYS A 346 9.00 15.35 13.18
CA LYS A 346 9.87 14.31 12.60
C LYS A 346 11.00 13.94 13.55
N PHE A 347 10.65 13.81 14.84
CA PHE A 347 11.57 13.45 15.90
C PHE A 347 12.16 12.04 15.75
N ASP A 348 11.67 11.26 14.78
CA ASP A 348 12.26 10.01 14.33
C ASP A 348 13.55 10.18 13.52
N LYS A 349 13.86 11.39 13.03
CA LYS A 349 15.08 11.68 12.27
C LYS A 349 16.33 11.59 13.15
N ARG A 350 17.47 11.26 12.52
CA ARG A 350 18.77 11.22 13.22
C ARG A 350 19.12 12.60 13.77
N GLY A 351 19.65 12.64 15.00
CA GLY A 351 20.05 13.89 15.66
C GLY A 351 18.89 14.63 16.33
N ALA A 352 17.68 14.06 16.38
CA ALA A 352 16.52 14.68 17.03
C ALA A 352 16.75 15.05 18.50
N GLN A 353 17.44 14.21 19.28
CA GLN A 353 17.76 14.52 20.67
C GLN A 353 18.77 15.69 20.81
N ASP A 354 19.79 15.74 19.95
CA ASP A 354 20.72 16.87 19.91
C ASP A 354 20.00 18.16 19.49
N ALA A 355 19.13 18.06 18.47
CA ALA A 355 18.26 19.15 18.04
C ALA A 355 17.37 19.65 19.20
N LEU A 356 16.75 18.76 19.97
CA LEU A 356 15.95 19.12 21.14
C LEU A 356 16.77 19.90 22.16
N ARG A 357 17.96 19.40 22.49
CA ARG A 357 18.87 20.07 23.43
C ARG A 357 19.26 21.46 22.93
N ASP A 358 19.65 21.57 21.66
CA ASP A 358 20.18 22.82 21.11
C ASP A 358 19.08 23.88 20.96
N VAL A 359 17.87 23.48 20.56
CA VAL A 359 16.69 24.36 20.53
C VAL A 359 16.26 24.76 21.94
N LYS A 360 16.26 23.84 22.92
CA LYS A 360 15.99 24.19 24.33
C LYS A 360 16.99 25.21 24.87
N LYS A 361 18.28 25.02 24.59
CA LYS A 361 19.33 25.98 24.97
C LYS A 361 19.12 27.35 24.30
N GLN A 362 18.78 27.37 23.01
CA GLN A 362 18.52 28.62 22.31
C GLN A 362 17.27 29.32 22.86
N TYR A 363 16.18 28.59 23.09
CA TYR A 363 14.96 29.12 23.68
C TYR A 363 15.23 29.73 25.07
N LYS A 364 16.00 29.06 25.93
CA LYS A 364 16.42 29.63 27.23
C LYS A 364 17.17 30.94 27.09
N ARG A 365 18.07 31.05 26.11
CA ARG A 365 18.85 32.27 25.86
C ARG A 365 17.97 33.41 25.39
N ASN A 366 17.12 33.15 24.40
CA ASN A 366 16.20 34.13 23.81
C ASN A 366 15.23 34.71 24.87
N HIS A 367 14.74 33.85 25.77
CA HIS A 367 13.77 34.22 26.81
C HIS A 367 14.41 34.53 28.19
N GLN A 368 15.75 34.50 28.29
CA GLN A 368 16.51 34.76 29.53
C GLN A 368 16.13 33.84 30.73
N LEU A 369 15.74 32.59 30.45
CA LEU A 369 15.25 31.60 31.42
C LEU A 369 16.39 30.71 31.97
N TRP A 370 17.39 31.31 32.61
CA TRP A 370 18.62 30.60 33.02
C TRP A 370 18.39 29.53 34.11
N ASP A 371 17.44 29.77 35.02
CA ASP A 371 17.12 28.88 36.15
C ASP A 371 16.00 27.86 35.85
N ALA A 372 15.34 27.97 34.69
CA ALA A 372 14.27 27.05 34.31
C ALA A 372 14.82 25.64 34.08
N LYS A 373 14.08 24.60 34.47
CA LYS A 373 14.46 23.23 34.12
C LYS A 373 14.16 22.97 32.65
N ASP A 374 14.95 22.09 32.01
CA ASP A 374 14.77 21.76 30.59
C ASP A 374 13.40 21.11 30.31
N GLU A 375 12.81 20.44 31.30
CA GLU A 375 11.48 19.81 31.24
C GLU A 375 10.35 20.86 31.18
N ASP A 376 10.54 22.01 31.83
CA ASP A 376 9.53 23.08 31.91
C ASP A 376 9.48 23.93 30.62
N LEU A 377 10.55 23.94 29.83
CA LEU A 377 10.62 24.71 28.58
C LEU A 377 9.57 24.24 27.57
N PRO A 378 8.87 25.13 26.86
CA PRO A 378 7.80 24.77 25.92
C PRO A 378 8.36 24.29 24.57
N VAL A 379 9.36 23.40 24.59
CA VAL A 379 9.99 22.82 23.41
C VAL A 379 9.79 21.30 23.46
N VAL A 380 9.03 20.76 22.50
CA VAL A 380 8.60 19.36 22.49
C VAL A 380 9.05 18.66 21.21
N GLY A 381 9.58 17.44 21.33
CA GLY A 381 9.82 16.56 20.18
C GLY A 381 8.55 15.80 19.81
N THR A 382 8.19 15.79 18.53
CA THR A 382 6.93 15.17 18.06
C THR A 382 7.10 14.36 16.78
N ILE A 383 6.22 13.38 16.57
CA ILE A 383 6.15 12.57 15.35
C ILE A 383 4.70 12.54 14.87
N ALA A 384 4.28 13.57 14.12
CA ALA A 384 2.89 13.66 13.62
C ALA A 384 2.48 12.50 12.69
N SER A 385 3.43 11.78 12.08
CA SER A 385 3.15 10.60 11.27
C SER A 385 2.86 9.34 12.09
N GLN A 386 3.16 9.36 13.40
CA GLN A 386 2.95 8.22 14.29
C GLN A 386 1.60 8.38 14.99
N PHE A 387 0.73 7.39 14.80
CA PHE A 387 -0.57 7.37 15.44
C PHE A 387 -0.43 7.37 16.97
N ASN A 388 -1.16 8.26 17.64
CA ASN A 388 -1.15 8.42 19.11
C ASN A 388 0.26 8.65 19.68
N ASP A 389 1.08 9.43 18.97
CA ASP A 389 2.41 9.82 19.43
C ASP A 389 2.39 10.53 20.80
N PRO A 390 3.16 10.03 21.80
CA PRO A 390 3.24 10.64 23.13
C PRO A 390 3.69 12.11 23.11
N GLY A 391 4.68 12.45 22.27
CA GLY A 391 5.16 13.83 22.14
C GLY A 391 4.09 14.78 21.63
N THR A 392 3.29 14.35 20.66
CA THR A 392 2.15 15.13 20.15
C THR A 392 1.05 15.29 21.20
N ASN A 393 0.81 14.30 22.07
CA ASN A 393 -0.10 14.43 23.21
C ASN A 393 0.42 15.47 24.22
N THR A 394 1.71 15.45 24.53
CA THR A 394 2.36 16.46 25.39
C THR A 394 2.31 17.86 24.77
N LEU A 395 2.52 17.98 23.46
CA LEU A 395 2.39 19.24 22.73
C LEU A 395 0.97 19.81 22.86
N TYR A 396 -0.05 18.98 22.63
CA TYR A 396 -1.45 19.37 22.74
C TYR A 396 -1.79 19.88 24.14
N ALA A 397 -1.43 19.15 25.20
CA ALA A 397 -1.67 19.56 26.58
C ALA A 397 -0.99 20.90 26.92
N ARG A 398 0.25 21.11 26.47
CA ARG A 398 0.99 22.38 26.67
C ARG A 398 0.33 23.53 25.92
N LEU A 399 -0.15 23.31 24.70
CA LEU A 399 -0.86 24.34 23.91
C LEU A 399 -2.17 24.74 24.59
N MET A 400 -2.98 23.79 25.05
CA MET A 400 -4.24 24.09 25.74
C MET A 400 -4.00 24.93 27.01
N LYS A 401 -2.99 24.55 27.81
CA LYS A 401 -2.55 25.33 28.97
C LYS A 401 -2.11 26.74 28.58
N LYS A 402 -1.28 26.88 27.55
CA LYS A 402 -0.75 28.17 27.10
C LYS A 402 -1.83 29.10 26.55
N ILE A 403 -2.82 28.54 25.84
CA ILE A 403 -4.02 29.27 25.40
C ILE A 403 -4.81 29.78 26.60
N ALA A 404 -5.03 28.95 27.62
CA ALA A 404 -5.72 29.37 28.83
C ALA A 404 -4.96 30.48 29.57
N GLU A 405 -3.64 30.37 29.69
CA GLU A 405 -2.78 31.39 30.32
C GLU A 405 -2.83 32.74 29.59
N LYS A 406 -2.73 32.75 28.25
CA LYS A 406 -2.67 34.00 27.47
C LYS A 406 -4.03 34.65 27.22
N THR A 407 -5.07 33.84 27.05
CA THR A 407 -6.39 34.34 26.61
C THR A 407 -7.45 34.34 27.72
N GLY A 408 -7.18 33.64 28.83
CA GLY A 408 -8.15 33.44 29.91
C GLY A 408 -9.28 32.46 29.58
N ILE A 409 -9.22 31.78 28.43
CA ILE A 409 -10.22 30.81 28.00
C ILE A 409 -9.79 29.40 28.39
N ALA A 410 -10.54 28.78 29.29
CA ALA A 410 -10.28 27.41 29.72
C ALA A 410 -10.64 26.40 28.62
N LEU A 411 -9.61 25.70 28.14
CA LEU A 411 -9.69 24.51 27.31
C LEU A 411 -9.14 23.33 28.13
N ASP A 412 -9.87 22.94 29.17
CA ASP A 412 -9.42 21.89 30.11
C ASP A 412 -9.17 20.58 29.36
N SER A 413 -7.99 19.97 29.59
CA SER A 413 -7.59 18.78 28.85
C SER A 413 -7.46 17.54 29.72
N ALA A 414 -8.01 16.42 29.24
CA ALA A 414 -7.78 15.09 29.82
C ALA A 414 -6.44 14.49 29.39
N PHE A 415 -5.76 15.09 28.40
CA PHE A 415 -4.39 14.70 28.04
C PHE A 415 -3.40 15.25 29.06
N HIS A 416 -2.54 14.38 29.57
CA HIS A 416 -1.47 14.78 30.50
C HIS A 416 -0.14 14.91 29.75
N ALA A 417 0.64 15.93 30.11
CA ALA A 417 2.03 15.99 29.71
C ALA A 417 2.77 14.85 30.45
N HIS A 418 3.15 13.81 29.71
CA HIS A 418 3.97 12.72 30.22
C HIS A 418 5.44 12.97 29.85
N ASP A 419 6.36 12.46 30.69
CA ASP A 419 7.81 12.48 30.42
C ASP A 419 8.24 11.42 29.39
N GLU A 420 7.30 10.61 28.87
CA GLU A 420 7.58 9.67 27.79
C GLU A 420 7.97 10.43 26.51
N MET A 421 9.23 10.27 26.11
CA MET A 421 9.74 10.81 24.86
C MET A 421 9.17 10.04 23.67
N SER A 422 8.88 10.74 22.57
CA SER A 422 8.59 10.11 21.29
C SER A 422 9.75 9.24 20.84
N GLU A 423 9.65 7.93 21.04
CA GLU A 423 10.55 6.95 20.43
C GLU A 423 9.88 6.30 19.22
N LYS A 424 10.54 6.35 18.06
CA LYS A 424 10.02 5.70 16.87
C LYS A 424 10.07 4.18 17.04
N VAL A 425 8.95 3.51 16.79
CA VAL A 425 8.94 2.06 16.57
C VAL A 425 9.46 1.78 15.16
N TRP A 426 10.74 1.43 15.06
CA TRP A 426 11.38 1.17 13.77
C TRP A 426 10.91 -0.15 13.17
N ILE A 427 10.31 -0.09 11.98
CA ILE A 427 10.06 -1.28 11.16
C ILE A 427 11.41 -1.88 10.73
N ILE A 428 12.26 -1.04 10.14
CA ILE A 428 13.63 -1.39 9.79
C ILE A 428 14.58 -0.65 10.74
N PRO A 429 15.41 -1.37 11.51
CA PRO A 429 16.38 -0.74 12.40
C PRO A 429 17.33 0.20 11.63
N PRO A 430 17.71 1.37 12.17
CA PRO A 430 18.60 2.32 11.48
C PRO A 430 19.93 1.71 11.01
N ALA A 431 20.48 0.76 11.78
CA ALA A 431 21.70 0.01 11.44
C ALA A 431 21.58 -0.81 10.13
N LYS A 432 20.35 -1.08 9.69
CA LYS A 432 20.04 -1.83 8.46
C LYS A 432 19.57 -0.96 7.32
N SER A 433 19.58 0.37 7.44
CA SER A 433 19.07 1.30 6.42
C SER A 433 19.64 1.12 5.00
N ARG A 434 20.82 0.50 4.84
CA ARG A 434 21.50 0.26 3.55
C ARG A 434 21.33 -1.16 3.00
N TYR A 435 20.39 -1.97 3.52
CA TYR A 435 20.18 -3.36 3.13
C TYR A 435 20.10 -3.59 1.60
N LEU A 436 19.38 -2.74 0.85
CA LEU A 436 19.30 -2.85 -0.61
C LEU A 436 20.67 -2.66 -1.30
N SER A 437 21.51 -1.76 -0.78
CA SER A 437 22.89 -1.60 -1.28
C SER A 437 23.72 -2.84 -0.99
N GLU A 438 23.63 -3.40 0.21
CA GLU A 438 24.35 -4.62 0.60
C GLU A 438 23.95 -5.82 -0.26
N ILE A 439 22.66 -5.95 -0.61
CA ILE A 439 22.15 -6.98 -1.52
C ILE A 439 22.71 -6.79 -2.93
N SER A 440 22.69 -5.56 -3.44
CA SER A 440 23.27 -5.23 -4.76
C SER A 440 24.76 -5.55 -4.81
N GLU A 441 25.52 -5.18 -3.78
CA GLU A 441 26.95 -5.48 -3.66
C GLU A 441 27.21 -6.99 -3.53
N SER A 442 26.38 -7.73 -2.78
CA SER A 442 26.43 -9.19 -2.71
C SER A 442 26.27 -9.85 -4.08
N ASN A 443 25.24 -9.43 -4.84
CA ASN A 443 24.97 -10.00 -6.16
C ASN A 443 26.07 -9.65 -7.18
N ARG A 444 26.62 -8.43 -7.15
CA ARG A 444 27.76 -8.04 -7.99
C ARG A 444 29.04 -8.80 -7.63
N ARG A 445 29.31 -9.03 -6.34
CA ARG A 445 30.44 -9.88 -5.89
C ARG A 445 30.29 -11.31 -6.39
N TYR A 446 29.08 -11.87 -6.35
CA TYR A 446 28.80 -13.17 -6.94
C TYR A 446 29.13 -13.18 -8.44
N ASP A 447 28.68 -12.18 -9.20
CA ASP A 447 28.95 -12.10 -10.63
C ASP A 447 30.45 -11.97 -10.95
N ALA A 448 31.20 -11.21 -10.14
CA ALA A 448 32.66 -11.15 -10.24
C ALA A 448 33.31 -12.52 -9.96
N ARG A 449 32.84 -13.27 -8.95
CA ARG A 449 33.29 -14.64 -8.67
C ARG A 449 33.00 -15.58 -9.84
N VAL A 450 31.83 -15.46 -10.49
CA VAL A 450 31.51 -16.25 -11.70
C VAL A 450 32.56 -16.02 -12.78
N GLN A 451 32.89 -14.77 -13.08
CA GLN A 451 33.88 -14.48 -14.12
C GLN A 451 35.28 -14.98 -13.75
N ALA A 452 35.67 -14.85 -12.48
CA ALA A 452 36.95 -15.37 -12.00
C ALA A 452 37.03 -16.90 -12.13
N GLN A 453 35.99 -17.63 -11.70
CA GLN A 453 35.94 -19.10 -11.79
C GLN A 453 35.85 -19.59 -13.23
N ALA A 454 35.09 -18.90 -14.10
CA ALA A 454 35.03 -19.21 -15.52
C ALA A 454 36.41 -19.02 -16.20
N ALA A 455 37.14 -17.94 -15.88
CA ALA A 455 38.47 -17.70 -16.41
C ALA A 455 39.49 -18.77 -15.96
N ILE A 456 39.40 -19.23 -14.70
CA ILE A 456 40.22 -20.36 -14.21
C ILE A 456 39.87 -21.63 -14.99
N ALA A 457 38.58 -21.91 -15.20
CA ALA A 457 38.14 -23.08 -15.95
C ALA A 457 38.60 -23.05 -17.41
N ASP A 458 38.61 -21.90 -18.08
CA ASP A 458 39.16 -21.76 -19.44
C ASP A 458 40.67 -21.99 -19.49
N ARG A 459 41.43 -21.48 -18.51
CA ARG A 459 42.88 -21.77 -18.40
C ARG A 459 43.12 -23.26 -18.20
N LEU A 460 42.35 -23.90 -17.33
CA LEU A 460 42.40 -25.34 -17.10
C LEU A 460 42.07 -26.13 -18.37
N TYR A 461 41.05 -25.71 -19.13
CA TYR A 461 40.69 -26.34 -20.40
C TYR A 461 41.80 -26.19 -21.45
N GLY A 462 42.45 -25.02 -21.52
CA GLY A 462 43.59 -24.78 -22.39
C GLY A 462 44.80 -25.65 -22.03
N LEU A 463 45.17 -25.70 -20.74
CA LEU A 463 46.25 -26.55 -20.24
C LEU A 463 45.95 -28.03 -20.46
N HIS A 464 44.72 -28.46 -20.18
CA HIS A 464 44.25 -29.82 -20.45
C HIS A 464 44.40 -30.16 -21.93
N SER A 465 43.93 -29.28 -22.81
CA SER A 465 44.03 -29.50 -24.26
C SER A 465 45.49 -29.58 -24.72
N ALA A 466 46.37 -28.72 -24.20
CA ALA A 466 47.80 -28.76 -24.49
C ALA A 466 48.45 -30.07 -24.00
N VAL A 467 48.18 -30.51 -22.77
CA VAL A 467 48.68 -31.78 -22.24
C VAL A 467 48.20 -32.96 -23.10
N LEU A 468 46.93 -32.98 -23.50
CA LEU A 468 46.42 -34.00 -24.42
C LEU A 468 47.12 -33.98 -25.79
N THR A 469 47.40 -32.80 -26.35
CA THR A 469 48.05 -32.65 -27.65
C THR A 469 49.51 -33.10 -27.63
N PHE A 470 50.28 -32.69 -26.61
CA PHE A 470 51.72 -32.99 -26.54
C PHE A 470 52.02 -34.34 -25.90
N GLY A 471 51.12 -34.81 -25.04
CA GLY A 471 51.33 -35.99 -24.22
C GLY A 471 50.54 -37.22 -24.65
N GLY A 472 49.31 -37.03 -25.13
CA GLY A 472 48.33 -38.11 -25.29
C GLY A 472 47.31 -38.17 -24.14
N PRO A 473 46.26 -39.01 -24.27
CA PRO A 473 45.08 -38.99 -23.41
C PRO A 473 45.33 -39.40 -21.95
N ASP A 474 46.43 -40.09 -21.68
CA ASP A 474 46.68 -40.79 -20.43
C ASP A 474 47.63 -40.06 -19.46
N LEU A 475 47.87 -38.75 -19.64
CA LEU A 475 48.92 -38.01 -18.89
C LEU A 475 48.47 -37.09 -17.77
N LEU A 476 47.18 -36.79 -17.67
CA LEU A 476 46.63 -36.15 -16.45
C LEU A 476 46.28 -37.18 -15.37
N VAL A 477 46.89 -38.37 -15.45
CA VAL A 477 46.66 -39.52 -14.58
C VAL A 477 47.30 -39.27 -13.21
N GLY A 478 46.46 -38.81 -12.29
CA GLY A 478 46.56 -39.05 -10.85
C GLY A 478 45.32 -39.83 -10.41
N GLU A 479 44.74 -39.50 -9.24
CA GLU A 479 43.47 -40.06 -8.76
C GLU A 479 42.31 -39.99 -9.77
N TRP A 480 42.41 -39.28 -10.89
CA TRP A 480 41.37 -39.17 -11.92
C TRP A 480 41.95 -39.30 -13.34
N SER A 481 41.31 -40.09 -14.23
CA SER A 481 41.69 -40.27 -15.64
C SER A 481 40.50 -40.07 -16.59
N LEU A 482 40.74 -39.53 -17.80
CA LEU A 482 39.71 -39.34 -18.81
C LEU A 482 39.68 -40.55 -19.77
N VAL A 483 38.83 -41.54 -19.49
CA VAL A 483 38.68 -42.75 -20.32
C VAL A 483 37.42 -42.59 -21.17
N ASN A 484 37.55 -42.63 -22.50
CA ASN A 484 36.43 -42.47 -23.45
C ASN A 484 35.58 -41.18 -23.26
N GLY A 485 36.19 -40.10 -22.77
CA GLY A 485 35.52 -38.81 -22.53
C GLY A 485 34.82 -38.69 -21.18
N GLU A 486 35.02 -39.63 -20.25
CA GLU A 486 34.53 -39.60 -18.87
C GLU A 486 35.69 -39.56 -17.87
N TRP A 487 35.55 -38.77 -16.80
CA TRP A 487 36.52 -38.70 -15.71
C TRP A 487 36.26 -39.81 -14.68
N LYS A 488 37.21 -40.73 -14.47
CA LYS A 488 37.11 -41.86 -13.54
C LYS A 488 38.13 -41.75 -12.42
N ASN A 489 37.73 -42.05 -11.18
CA ASN A 489 38.62 -42.03 -10.02
C ASN A 489 39.36 -43.39 -9.85
N ALA A 490 40.65 -43.37 -9.50
CA ALA A 490 41.46 -44.55 -9.24
C ALA A 490 40.99 -45.39 -8.02
N GLY A 491 40.13 -44.85 -7.15
CA GLY A 491 39.59 -45.52 -5.97
C GLY A 491 38.27 -46.28 -6.15
N ASP A 492 37.70 -46.33 -7.37
CA ASP A 492 36.43 -47.02 -7.62
C ASP A 492 36.68 -48.52 -7.92
N ALA A 493 36.42 -49.40 -6.95
CA ALA A 493 36.79 -50.82 -6.92
C ALA A 493 36.10 -51.72 -7.97
N SER A 494 35.43 -51.14 -8.97
CA SER A 494 34.64 -51.85 -9.98
C SER A 494 35.20 -51.78 -11.41
N SER A 495 36.38 -51.18 -11.63
CA SER A 495 36.97 -51.04 -12.98
C SER A 495 38.17 -51.99 -13.22
N PRO A 496 38.15 -52.85 -14.27
CA PRO A 496 39.21 -53.82 -14.56
C PRO A 496 40.32 -53.24 -15.45
N VAL A 497 40.79 -52.02 -15.19
CA VAL A 497 41.86 -51.41 -15.99
C VAL A 497 43.18 -51.57 -15.24
N ALA A 498 43.96 -52.58 -15.63
CA ALA A 498 45.35 -52.70 -15.22
C ALA A 498 46.15 -51.49 -15.73
N PHE A 499 46.78 -50.77 -14.80
CA PHE A 499 47.63 -49.61 -15.09
C PHE A 499 48.92 -50.09 -15.78
N HIS A 500 49.02 -49.94 -17.09
CA HIS A 500 50.31 -50.04 -17.78
C HIS A 500 51.03 -48.69 -17.64
N HIS A 501 52.06 -48.65 -16.78
CA HIS A 501 53.12 -47.65 -16.86
C HIS A 501 53.87 -47.82 -18.18
N SER A 502 53.40 -47.17 -19.24
CA SER A 502 54.24 -46.93 -20.40
C SER A 502 55.20 -45.79 -20.04
N PRO A 503 56.52 -45.94 -20.19
CA PRO A 503 57.48 -44.87 -19.90
C PRO A 503 57.36 -43.84 -21.02
N ILE A 504 56.38 -42.96 -20.91
CA ILE A 504 56.33 -41.76 -21.74
C ILE A 504 57.50 -40.91 -21.25
N THR A 505 58.50 -40.70 -22.09
CA THR A 505 59.54 -39.68 -21.91
C THR A 505 58.84 -38.34 -21.75
N SER A 506 58.57 -37.92 -20.51
CA SER A 506 57.98 -36.63 -20.19
C SER A 506 59.00 -35.55 -20.54
N THR A 507 58.70 -34.74 -21.54
CA THR A 507 59.54 -33.58 -21.82
C THR A 507 59.38 -32.55 -20.69
N PRO A 508 60.42 -31.76 -20.34
CA PRO A 508 60.32 -30.73 -19.30
C PRO A 508 59.16 -29.75 -19.51
N GLU A 509 58.78 -29.51 -20.76
CA GLU A 509 57.65 -28.68 -21.16
C GLU A 509 56.31 -29.32 -20.74
N LEU A 510 56.15 -30.64 -20.94
CA LEU A 510 54.95 -31.38 -20.59
C LEU A 510 54.76 -31.47 -19.07
N GLU A 511 55.84 -31.74 -18.31
CA GLU A 511 55.80 -31.72 -16.84
C GLU A 511 55.41 -30.34 -16.30
N THR A 512 55.91 -29.29 -16.94
CA THR A 512 55.56 -27.91 -16.59
C THR A 512 54.09 -27.62 -16.82
N LEU A 513 53.51 -28.08 -17.93
CA LEU A 513 52.08 -27.93 -18.22
C LEU A 513 51.20 -28.68 -17.20
N ILE A 514 51.56 -29.93 -16.85
CA ILE A 514 50.86 -30.74 -15.85
C ILE A 514 50.92 -30.08 -14.47
N ARG A 515 52.10 -29.62 -14.05
CA ARG A 515 52.27 -28.88 -12.79
C ARG A 515 51.38 -27.63 -12.77
N LYS A 516 51.40 -26.83 -13.85
CA LYS A 516 50.55 -25.62 -13.96
C LYS A 516 49.06 -25.95 -13.94
N PHE A 517 48.65 -27.07 -14.53
CA PHE A 517 47.27 -27.55 -14.44
C PHE A 517 46.87 -27.83 -12.98
N HIS A 518 47.68 -28.59 -12.23
CA HIS A 518 47.39 -28.89 -10.83
C HIS A 518 47.44 -27.65 -9.92
N GLU A 519 48.34 -26.70 -10.19
CA GLU A 519 48.39 -25.41 -9.51
C GLU A 519 47.06 -24.65 -9.71
N HIS A 520 46.64 -24.43 -10.96
CA HIS A 520 45.40 -23.71 -11.27
C HIS A 520 44.13 -24.45 -10.82
N ARG A 521 44.16 -25.78 -10.73
CA ARG A 521 43.01 -26.59 -10.29
C ARG A 521 42.69 -26.37 -8.81
N LYS A 522 43.65 -25.92 -8.00
CA LYS A 522 43.41 -25.55 -6.60
C LYS A 522 42.59 -24.27 -6.47
N ASP A 523 42.62 -23.40 -7.48
CA ASP A 523 41.90 -22.13 -7.48
C ASP A 523 40.43 -22.28 -7.96
N LEU A 524 40.10 -23.42 -8.58
CA LEU A 524 38.73 -23.74 -9.00
C LEU A 524 37.94 -24.35 -7.83
N ASP A 525 36.72 -23.86 -7.64
CA ASP A 525 35.78 -24.39 -6.67
C ASP A 525 35.57 -25.91 -6.87
N PRO A 526 35.73 -26.75 -5.83
CA PRO A 526 35.59 -28.19 -5.94
C PRO A 526 34.23 -28.64 -6.48
N HIS A 527 33.15 -27.90 -6.20
CA HIS A 527 31.83 -28.22 -6.74
C HIS A 527 31.76 -27.97 -8.24
N LEU A 528 32.41 -26.91 -8.73
CA LEU A 528 32.50 -26.63 -10.16
C LEU A 528 33.35 -27.68 -10.89
N TRP A 529 34.43 -28.15 -10.24
CA TRP A 529 35.20 -29.28 -10.76
C TRP A 529 34.34 -30.53 -10.89
N SER A 530 33.61 -30.92 -9.83
CA SER A 530 32.69 -32.06 -9.86
C SER A 530 31.62 -31.95 -10.95
N MET A 531 31.10 -30.73 -11.17
CA MET A 531 30.12 -30.46 -12.21
C MET A 531 30.73 -30.57 -13.62
N LEU A 532 31.94 -30.05 -13.83
CA LEU A 532 32.66 -30.18 -15.11
C LEU A 532 32.98 -31.65 -15.43
N THR A 533 33.44 -32.41 -14.45
CA THR A 533 33.76 -33.84 -14.63
C THR A 533 32.51 -34.69 -14.81
N GLY A 534 31.40 -34.31 -14.16
CA GLY A 534 30.09 -34.97 -14.28
C GLY A 534 29.22 -34.52 -15.46
N TRP A 535 29.65 -33.53 -16.25
CA TRP A 535 28.83 -32.91 -17.30
C TRP A 535 28.27 -33.92 -18.31
N LYS A 536 29.08 -34.91 -18.72
CA LYS A 536 28.67 -35.96 -19.66
C LYS A 536 27.57 -36.86 -19.11
N SER A 537 27.63 -37.16 -17.82
CA SER A 537 26.59 -37.93 -17.13
C SER A 537 25.28 -37.14 -17.07
N GLU A 538 25.34 -35.84 -16.78
CA GLU A 538 24.16 -34.97 -16.77
C GLU A 538 23.55 -34.80 -18.18
N GLU A 539 24.40 -34.69 -19.22
CA GLU A 539 23.96 -34.74 -20.63
C GLU A 539 23.21 -36.04 -20.94
N ALA A 540 23.72 -37.19 -20.49
CA ALA A 540 23.05 -38.48 -20.66
C ALA A 540 21.71 -38.52 -19.91
N ARG A 541 21.65 -37.95 -18.70
CA ARG A 541 20.43 -37.89 -17.87
C ARG A 541 19.30 -37.08 -18.53
N TYR A 542 19.61 -35.95 -19.15
CA TYR A 542 18.62 -35.13 -19.87
C TYR A 542 18.32 -35.62 -21.30
N SER A 543 19.21 -36.41 -21.92
CA SER A 543 18.99 -36.98 -23.26
C SER A 543 18.34 -38.37 -23.24
N GLY A 544 18.33 -39.07 -22.10
CA GLY A 544 17.63 -40.33 -21.91
C GLY A 544 16.10 -40.21 -22.03
N GLU A 545 15.38 -41.32 -21.90
CA GLU A 545 13.91 -41.33 -22.04
C GLU A 545 13.20 -40.62 -20.88
N PHE A 546 13.73 -40.77 -19.66
CA PHE A 546 13.13 -40.24 -18.44
C PHE A 546 14.15 -39.55 -17.55
N TYR A 547 13.71 -38.51 -16.86
CA TYR A 547 14.41 -37.92 -15.73
C TYR A 547 13.71 -38.34 -14.44
N THR A 548 14.51 -38.85 -13.50
CA THR A 548 14.07 -39.26 -12.17
C THR A 548 14.61 -38.30 -11.12
N TYR A 549 13.75 -37.84 -10.22
CA TYR A 549 14.13 -37.03 -9.06
C TYR A 549 13.22 -37.32 -7.87
N SER A 550 13.70 -37.06 -6.64
CA SER A 550 12.93 -37.30 -5.41
C SER A 550 12.27 -36.01 -4.93
N VAL A 551 11.00 -36.09 -4.55
CA VAL A 551 10.25 -35.01 -3.89
C VAL A 551 9.62 -35.56 -2.62
N ARG A 552 10.04 -35.03 -1.45
CA ARG A 552 9.54 -35.47 -0.14
C ARG A 552 9.61 -36.99 0.04
N GLY A 553 10.69 -37.62 -0.42
CA GLY A 553 10.91 -39.07 -0.35
C GLY A 553 10.18 -39.90 -1.40
N LYS A 554 9.42 -39.28 -2.32
CA LYS A 554 8.77 -39.97 -3.45
C LYS A 554 9.58 -39.78 -4.72
N GLU A 555 9.86 -40.88 -5.40
CA GLU A 555 10.48 -40.86 -6.72
C GLU A 555 9.48 -40.38 -7.77
N ILE A 556 9.82 -39.32 -8.50
CA ILE A 556 9.05 -38.79 -9.62
C ILE A 556 9.84 -39.06 -10.91
N LYS A 557 9.21 -39.78 -11.83
CA LYS A 557 9.74 -40.11 -13.15
C LYS A 557 9.00 -39.29 -14.21
N VAL A 558 9.72 -38.48 -14.98
CA VAL A 558 9.15 -37.58 -16.00
C VAL A 558 9.77 -37.88 -17.35
N PRO A 559 8.98 -38.00 -18.44
CA PRO A 559 9.54 -38.14 -19.78
C PRO A 559 10.36 -36.90 -20.16
N ASN A 560 11.56 -37.08 -20.69
CA ASN A 560 12.43 -35.96 -21.09
C ASN A 560 11.97 -35.24 -22.36
N HIS A 561 11.19 -35.93 -23.19
CA HIS A 561 10.79 -35.45 -24.51
C HIS A 561 9.26 -35.41 -24.64
N SER A 562 8.79 -34.56 -25.53
CA SER A 562 7.45 -34.62 -26.12
C SER A 562 7.59 -34.85 -27.62
N GLU A 563 6.85 -35.80 -28.16
CA GLU A 563 6.86 -36.09 -29.59
C GLU A 563 5.96 -35.12 -30.36
N SER A 564 6.48 -34.50 -31.42
CA SER A 564 5.69 -33.64 -32.31
C SER A 564 4.87 -34.47 -33.32
N LEU A 565 3.97 -33.80 -34.06
CA LEU A 565 3.24 -34.44 -35.17
C LEU A 565 4.16 -34.97 -36.28
N SER A 566 5.40 -34.50 -36.35
CA SER A 566 6.43 -34.97 -37.30
C SER A 566 7.36 -36.02 -36.68
N HIS A 567 6.99 -36.61 -35.54
CA HIS A 567 7.77 -37.60 -34.81
C HIS A 567 9.13 -37.11 -34.29
N LEU A 568 9.31 -35.79 -34.17
CA LEU A 568 10.51 -35.21 -33.56
C LEU A 568 10.39 -35.29 -32.04
N LYS A 569 11.41 -35.86 -31.39
CA LYS A 569 11.54 -35.84 -29.92
C LYS A 569 11.99 -34.45 -29.46
N ILE A 570 11.03 -33.60 -29.09
CA ILE A 570 11.32 -32.25 -28.60
C ILE A 570 11.72 -32.32 -27.12
N PRO A 571 12.93 -31.91 -26.73
CA PRO A 571 13.36 -31.96 -25.34
C PRO A 571 12.59 -30.95 -24.49
N LYS A 572 12.15 -31.36 -23.31
CA LYS A 572 11.52 -30.46 -22.32
C LYS A 572 12.52 -29.50 -21.70
N VAL A 573 13.76 -29.95 -21.52
CA VAL A 573 14.91 -29.15 -21.07
C VAL A 573 16.06 -29.41 -22.03
N ALA A 574 16.54 -28.37 -22.70
CA ALA A 574 17.64 -28.47 -23.64
C ALA A 574 18.93 -27.94 -22.99
N LEU A 575 19.98 -28.77 -22.97
CA LEU A 575 21.29 -28.37 -22.47
C LEU A 575 22.11 -27.64 -23.55
N PRO A 576 22.98 -26.70 -23.16
CA PRO A 576 23.84 -26.01 -24.11
C PRO A 576 24.95 -26.93 -24.65
N LYS A 577 25.33 -26.74 -25.91
CA LYS A 577 26.39 -27.51 -26.59
C LYS A 577 27.77 -26.85 -26.46
N PHE A 578 28.12 -26.36 -25.27
CA PHE A 578 29.38 -25.67 -25.03
C PHE A 578 30.59 -26.62 -25.01
N ARG A 579 31.71 -26.19 -25.62
CA ARG A 579 33.00 -26.90 -25.54
C ARG A 579 33.90 -26.35 -24.42
N SER A 580 33.99 -25.03 -24.29
CA SER A 580 34.78 -24.36 -23.25
C SER A 580 34.28 -24.73 -21.84
N TRP A 581 35.22 -24.98 -20.92
CA TRP A 581 34.89 -25.18 -19.50
C TRP A 581 34.46 -23.87 -18.84
N GLY A 582 35.03 -22.71 -19.24
CA GLY A 582 34.59 -21.42 -18.74
C GLY A 582 33.14 -21.09 -19.08
N ASP A 583 32.68 -21.38 -20.30
CA ASP A 583 31.28 -21.18 -20.70
C ASP A 583 30.33 -22.09 -19.91
N LYS A 584 30.72 -23.36 -19.68
CA LYS A 584 29.96 -24.28 -18.82
C LYS A 584 29.85 -23.77 -17.38
N VAL A 585 30.96 -23.32 -16.80
CA VAL A 585 30.99 -22.73 -15.45
C VAL A 585 30.12 -21.48 -15.38
N ARG A 586 30.25 -20.57 -16.36
CA ARG A 586 29.45 -19.34 -16.40
C ARG A 586 27.96 -19.66 -16.47
N TRP A 587 27.56 -20.58 -17.34
CA TRP A 587 26.16 -20.99 -17.49
C TRP A 587 25.61 -21.68 -16.24
N ALA A 588 26.36 -22.63 -15.65
CA ALA A 588 25.92 -23.34 -14.45
C ALA A 588 25.77 -22.40 -13.25
N MET A 589 26.62 -21.38 -13.11
CA MET A 589 26.53 -20.43 -12.01
C MET A 589 25.51 -19.31 -12.23
N GLN A 590 25.12 -18.99 -13.47
CA GLN A 590 24.22 -17.86 -13.79
C GLN A 590 22.81 -18.27 -14.18
N GLU A 591 22.64 -19.42 -14.83
CA GLU A 591 21.39 -19.79 -15.48
C GLU A 591 20.91 -21.18 -15.05
N ASN A 592 21.81 -22.16 -15.13
CA ASN A 592 21.62 -23.57 -14.77
C ASN A 592 20.36 -24.22 -15.39
N THR A 593 20.18 -25.52 -15.15
CA THR A 593 18.90 -26.18 -15.44
C THR A 593 17.81 -25.74 -14.45
N PRO A 594 16.52 -25.83 -14.82
CA PRO A 594 15.43 -25.59 -13.89
C PRO A 594 15.56 -26.48 -12.64
N GLY A 595 15.20 -25.94 -11.47
CA GLY A 595 15.30 -26.67 -10.20
C GLY A 595 16.67 -26.62 -9.53
N PHE A 596 17.65 -25.92 -10.11
CA PHE A 596 18.98 -25.78 -9.53
C PHE A 596 19.39 -24.31 -9.42
N PHE A 597 20.16 -23.99 -8.38
CA PHE A 597 20.63 -22.63 -8.12
C PHE A 597 21.41 -22.07 -9.33
N PRO A 598 21.17 -20.80 -9.75
CA PRO A 598 20.34 -19.77 -9.11
C PRO A 598 18.88 -19.71 -9.61
N TYR A 599 18.31 -20.83 -10.05
CA TYR A 599 16.90 -21.02 -10.43
C TYR A 599 16.40 -20.09 -11.55
N THR A 600 17.31 -19.57 -12.36
CA THR A 600 16.99 -18.63 -13.45
C THR A 600 15.98 -19.23 -14.43
N ALA A 601 16.16 -20.52 -14.79
CA ALA A 601 15.28 -21.25 -15.69
C ALA A 601 13.98 -21.78 -15.02
N GLY A 602 13.87 -21.70 -13.70
CA GLY A 602 12.70 -22.15 -12.93
C GLY A 602 13.11 -22.78 -11.59
N ILE A 603 12.22 -22.75 -10.60
CA ILE A 603 12.47 -23.31 -9.26
C ILE A 603 12.21 -24.83 -9.16
N TYR A 604 11.56 -25.43 -10.16
CA TYR A 604 11.29 -26.86 -10.21
C TYR A 604 12.01 -27.48 -11.41
N PRO A 605 12.53 -28.73 -11.28
CA PRO A 605 13.17 -29.43 -12.39
C PRO A 605 12.31 -29.56 -13.64
N PHE A 606 11.01 -29.81 -13.45
CA PHE A 606 10.02 -29.92 -14.52
C PHE A 606 8.71 -29.22 -14.10
N LYS A 607 7.92 -28.82 -15.10
CA LYS A 607 6.55 -28.35 -14.89
C LYS A 607 5.69 -29.49 -14.31
N ARG A 608 4.73 -29.14 -13.44
CA ARG A 608 3.78 -30.13 -12.90
C ARG A 608 2.90 -30.71 -14.01
N THR A 609 2.70 -32.01 -13.99
CA THR A 609 1.77 -32.74 -14.86
C THR A 609 0.44 -32.90 -14.13
N GLY A 610 -0.62 -32.23 -14.58
CA GLY A 610 -1.98 -32.38 -14.02
C GLY A 610 -2.52 -31.21 -13.18
N GLU A 611 -1.72 -30.15 -12.99
CA GLU A 611 -2.18 -28.89 -12.39
C GLU A 611 -1.74 -27.73 -13.29
N ASP A 612 -2.65 -27.29 -14.16
CA ASP A 612 -2.42 -26.10 -14.98
C ASP A 612 -2.21 -24.88 -14.05
N PRO A 613 -1.28 -23.95 -14.37
CA PRO A 613 -1.14 -22.70 -13.63
C PRO A 613 -2.39 -21.82 -13.65
N ALA A 614 -3.33 -22.05 -14.58
CA ALA A 614 -4.58 -21.31 -14.69
C ALA A 614 -5.28 -21.15 -13.32
N ARG A 615 -5.59 -19.91 -12.99
CA ARG A 615 -6.31 -19.53 -11.77
C ARG A 615 -7.48 -18.64 -12.18
N MET A 616 -8.68 -19.02 -11.76
CA MET A 616 -9.91 -18.37 -12.23
C MET A 616 -10.18 -17.15 -11.36
N PHE A 617 -10.02 -15.94 -11.94
CA PHE A 617 -10.35 -14.67 -11.30
C PHE A 617 -11.84 -14.40 -11.40
N ALA A 618 -12.52 -14.32 -10.25
CA ALA A 618 -13.95 -14.05 -10.19
C ALA A 618 -14.33 -13.28 -8.92
N GLY A 619 -15.38 -12.47 -9.05
CA GLY A 619 -15.99 -11.70 -7.98
C GLY A 619 -17.05 -10.80 -8.60
N GLU A 620 -18.32 -11.07 -8.30
CA GLU A 620 -19.44 -10.22 -8.71
C GLU A 620 -20.64 -10.42 -7.78
N GLY A 621 -21.28 -9.33 -7.38
CA GLY A 621 -22.47 -9.34 -6.54
C GLY A 621 -22.21 -9.90 -5.14
N GLY A 622 -23.18 -10.66 -4.62
CA GLY A 622 -23.07 -11.34 -3.33
C GLY A 622 -22.28 -12.65 -3.38
N PRO A 623 -22.01 -13.25 -2.20
CA PRO A 623 -21.21 -14.47 -2.10
C PRO A 623 -21.80 -15.65 -2.88
N GLU A 624 -23.12 -15.80 -2.95
CA GLU A 624 -23.78 -16.89 -3.69
C GLU A 624 -23.59 -16.78 -5.22
N ARG A 625 -23.63 -15.56 -5.76
CA ARG A 625 -23.39 -15.33 -7.20
C ARG A 625 -21.95 -15.67 -7.58
N THR A 626 -21.00 -15.24 -6.75
CA THR A 626 -19.59 -15.54 -6.95
C THR A 626 -19.30 -17.03 -6.71
N ASN A 627 -19.93 -17.67 -5.72
CA ASN A 627 -19.85 -19.12 -5.52
C ASN A 627 -20.31 -19.89 -6.76
N LYS A 628 -21.47 -19.52 -7.33
CA LYS A 628 -21.97 -20.08 -8.60
C LYS A 628 -20.96 -19.91 -9.73
N ARG A 629 -20.32 -18.74 -9.83
CA ARG A 629 -19.26 -18.51 -10.83
C ARG A 629 -18.07 -19.43 -10.60
N PHE A 630 -17.59 -19.59 -9.36
CA PHE A 630 -16.48 -20.49 -9.04
C PHE A 630 -16.76 -21.94 -9.41
N HIS A 631 -17.98 -22.43 -9.14
CA HIS A 631 -18.39 -23.78 -9.53
C HIS A 631 -18.42 -23.96 -11.05
N TYR A 632 -18.96 -22.97 -11.77
CA TYR A 632 -18.99 -22.96 -13.23
C TYR A 632 -17.57 -22.98 -13.84
N VAL A 633 -16.69 -22.06 -13.43
CA VAL A 633 -15.35 -21.92 -14.03
C VAL A 633 -14.39 -23.03 -13.64
N SER A 634 -14.66 -23.75 -12.55
CA SER A 634 -13.83 -24.87 -12.11
C SER A 634 -14.40 -26.24 -12.49
N GLN A 635 -15.54 -26.29 -13.18
CA GLN A 635 -16.21 -27.53 -13.56
C GLN A 635 -15.30 -28.42 -14.41
N GLY A 636 -15.25 -29.72 -14.10
CA GLY A 636 -14.41 -30.69 -14.81
C GLY A 636 -12.90 -30.59 -14.54
N LEU A 637 -12.42 -29.55 -13.83
CA LEU A 637 -11.00 -29.41 -13.50
C LEU A 637 -10.61 -30.31 -12.32
N PRO A 638 -9.47 -31.03 -12.40
CA PRO A 638 -9.00 -31.95 -11.35
C PRO A 638 -8.47 -31.22 -10.11
N ALA A 639 -8.11 -29.95 -10.22
CA ALA A 639 -7.66 -29.09 -9.13
C ALA A 639 -8.46 -27.77 -9.13
N LYS A 640 -8.88 -27.33 -7.95
CA LYS A 640 -9.72 -26.13 -7.78
C LYS A 640 -8.85 -24.96 -7.35
N ARG A 641 -8.50 -24.10 -8.32
CA ARG A 641 -7.63 -22.93 -8.11
C ARG A 641 -8.42 -21.64 -8.25
N LEU A 642 -8.96 -21.17 -7.14
CA LEU A 642 -9.83 -19.99 -7.10
C LEU A 642 -9.00 -18.71 -6.93
N SER A 643 -9.48 -17.60 -7.50
CA SER A 643 -8.98 -16.26 -7.21
C SER A 643 -10.16 -15.31 -6.99
N THR A 644 -10.25 -14.77 -5.78
CA THR A 644 -11.35 -13.92 -5.34
C THR A 644 -11.01 -12.45 -5.54
N ALA A 645 -11.89 -11.74 -6.24
CA ALA A 645 -11.90 -10.28 -6.36
C ALA A 645 -12.99 -9.71 -5.46
N PHE A 646 -12.65 -8.78 -4.58
CA PHE A 646 -13.61 -8.16 -3.67
C PHE A 646 -14.12 -6.83 -4.22
N ASP A 647 -15.36 -6.47 -3.89
CA ASP A 647 -15.91 -5.17 -4.26
C ASP A 647 -15.15 -4.04 -3.55
N SER A 648 -15.28 -2.82 -4.08
CA SER A 648 -14.57 -1.66 -3.52
C SER A 648 -14.93 -1.40 -2.05
N VAL A 649 -16.17 -1.67 -1.63
CA VAL A 649 -16.61 -1.54 -0.23
C VAL A 649 -15.81 -2.46 0.70
N THR A 650 -15.68 -3.74 0.34
CA THR A 650 -14.89 -4.72 1.10
C THR A 650 -13.40 -4.42 1.03
N LEU A 651 -12.88 -3.98 -0.12
CA LEU A 651 -11.46 -3.62 -0.30
C LEU A 651 -11.01 -2.52 0.67
N TYR A 652 -11.93 -1.62 1.04
CA TYR A 652 -11.70 -0.54 2.01
C TYR A 652 -12.17 -0.87 3.44
N GLY A 653 -12.57 -2.12 3.71
CA GLY A 653 -12.91 -2.57 5.07
C GLY A 653 -14.20 -1.97 5.62
N HIS A 654 -15.15 -1.63 4.76
CA HIS A 654 -16.46 -1.10 5.15
C HIS A 654 -17.56 -2.16 5.04
N ASP A 655 -18.58 -2.02 5.89
CA ASP A 655 -19.84 -2.73 5.72
C ASP A 655 -20.69 -2.09 4.61
N PRO A 656 -21.52 -2.85 3.89
CA PRO A 656 -22.46 -2.30 2.91
C PRO A 656 -23.45 -1.34 3.60
N GLY A 657 -23.69 -0.19 2.97
CA GLY A 657 -24.52 0.89 3.50
C GLY A 657 -25.60 1.35 2.52
N ARG A 658 -26.60 2.08 3.03
CA ARG A 658 -27.70 2.66 2.22
C ARG A 658 -27.35 4.00 1.57
N ARG A 659 -26.28 4.66 2.02
CA ARG A 659 -25.84 5.93 1.43
C ARG A 659 -25.50 5.69 -0.05
N PRO A 660 -26.00 6.50 -1.01
CA PRO A 660 -25.92 6.16 -2.43
C PRO A 660 -24.49 5.90 -2.93
N ASP A 661 -23.51 6.66 -2.43
CA ASP A 661 -22.09 6.52 -2.78
C ASP A 661 -21.45 5.21 -2.28
N ILE A 662 -22.05 4.54 -1.29
CA ILE A 662 -21.68 3.19 -0.84
C ILE A 662 -22.54 2.16 -1.57
N TYR A 663 -23.87 2.33 -1.56
CA TYR A 663 -24.83 1.36 -2.10
C TYR A 663 -24.58 1.04 -3.58
N GLY A 664 -24.34 2.07 -4.40
CA GLY A 664 -24.04 1.91 -5.82
C GLY A 664 -22.73 1.16 -6.11
N LYS A 665 -21.91 0.89 -5.09
CA LYS A 665 -20.63 0.17 -5.22
C LYS A 665 -20.68 -1.25 -4.66
N VAL A 666 -21.71 -1.60 -3.89
CA VAL A 666 -21.85 -2.94 -3.27
C VAL A 666 -21.98 -4.01 -4.34
N GLY A 667 -21.05 -4.97 -4.37
CA GLY A 667 -21.03 -6.08 -5.32
C GLY A 667 -20.65 -5.70 -6.76
N ASN A 668 -20.26 -4.45 -7.00
CA ASN A 668 -19.71 -4.01 -8.27
C ASN A 668 -18.20 -4.23 -8.30
N SER A 669 -17.68 -4.65 -9.46
CA SER A 669 -16.25 -4.91 -9.69
C SER A 669 -15.62 -5.98 -8.76
N GLY A 670 -16.44 -6.72 -8.00
CA GLY A 670 -16.01 -7.74 -7.07
C GLY A 670 -17.15 -8.28 -6.21
N VAL A 671 -16.85 -9.26 -5.36
CA VAL A 671 -17.81 -9.84 -4.40
C VAL A 671 -17.87 -9.01 -3.12
N SER A 672 -19.08 -8.77 -2.59
CA SER A 672 -19.28 -8.09 -1.31
C SER A 672 -19.21 -9.09 -0.14
N ILE A 673 -18.27 -8.89 0.78
CA ILE A 673 -18.04 -9.76 1.95
C ILE A 673 -17.82 -8.88 3.19
N CYS A 674 -18.82 -8.80 4.07
CA CYS A 674 -18.71 -8.03 5.31
C CYS A 674 -18.66 -8.90 6.58
N CYS A 675 -18.97 -10.20 6.47
CA CYS A 675 -18.97 -11.09 7.63
C CYS A 675 -18.45 -12.51 7.34
N LEU A 676 -18.22 -13.28 8.40
CA LEU A 676 -17.78 -14.67 8.31
C LEU A 676 -18.76 -15.56 7.53
N ASP A 677 -20.06 -15.38 7.73
CA ASP A 677 -21.07 -16.20 7.04
C ASP A 677 -21.06 -15.97 5.52
N ASP A 678 -20.68 -14.77 5.06
CA ASP A 678 -20.51 -14.50 3.63
C ASP A 678 -19.28 -15.22 3.07
N ALA A 679 -18.18 -15.30 3.82
CA ALA A 679 -17.03 -16.12 3.45
C ALA A 679 -17.38 -17.62 3.39
N LYS A 680 -18.20 -18.12 4.33
CA LYS A 680 -18.72 -19.50 4.31
C LYS A 680 -19.54 -19.79 3.06
N LYS A 681 -20.49 -18.90 2.72
CA LYS A 681 -21.29 -19.02 1.48
C LYS A 681 -20.42 -18.97 0.23
N LEU A 682 -19.48 -18.02 0.17
CA LEU A 682 -18.58 -17.81 -0.96
C LEU A 682 -17.79 -19.08 -1.32
N TYR A 683 -17.28 -19.78 -0.31
CA TYR A 683 -16.46 -20.98 -0.50
C TYR A 683 -17.21 -22.30 -0.27
N SER A 684 -18.53 -22.26 -0.13
CA SER A 684 -19.33 -23.47 0.07
C SER A 684 -19.20 -24.45 -1.11
N GLY A 685 -19.18 -25.74 -0.80
CA GLY A 685 -18.94 -26.81 -1.77
C GLY A 685 -17.51 -26.96 -2.27
N PHE A 686 -16.57 -26.13 -1.78
CA PHE A 686 -15.13 -26.32 -1.99
C PHE A 686 -14.48 -26.69 -0.68
N ASP A 687 -13.92 -27.90 -0.58
CA ASP A 687 -13.14 -28.30 0.59
C ASP A 687 -11.82 -27.49 0.65
N LEU A 688 -11.75 -26.52 1.56
CA LEU A 688 -10.62 -25.62 1.73
C LEU A 688 -9.37 -26.31 2.31
N SER A 689 -9.52 -27.51 2.87
CA SER A 689 -8.41 -28.33 3.38
C SER A 689 -7.95 -29.41 2.38
N ASP A 690 -8.63 -29.54 1.23
CA ASP A 690 -8.26 -30.52 0.22
C ASP A 690 -6.90 -30.15 -0.43
N PRO A 691 -5.97 -31.11 -0.59
CA PRO A 691 -4.67 -30.87 -1.18
C PRO A 691 -4.71 -30.50 -2.67
N LYS A 692 -5.87 -30.48 -3.34
CA LYS A 692 -6.09 -30.03 -4.72
C LYS A 692 -6.92 -28.74 -4.80
N THR A 693 -7.33 -28.18 -3.66
CA THR A 693 -7.99 -26.87 -3.59
C THR A 693 -6.99 -25.81 -3.14
N SER A 694 -7.00 -24.64 -3.77
CA SER A 694 -6.27 -23.47 -3.27
C SER A 694 -6.99 -22.18 -3.63
N VAL A 695 -7.08 -21.27 -2.67
CA VAL A 695 -7.78 -19.99 -2.83
C VAL A 695 -6.78 -18.83 -2.77
N SER A 696 -6.83 -17.94 -3.75
CA SER A 696 -6.11 -16.67 -3.73
C SER A 696 -7.10 -15.54 -3.45
N MET A 697 -6.79 -14.66 -2.51
CA MET A 697 -7.64 -13.52 -2.15
C MET A 697 -6.89 -12.21 -2.42
N THR A 698 -7.38 -11.43 -3.37
CA THR A 698 -6.80 -10.13 -3.74
C THR A 698 -7.36 -9.04 -2.82
N ILE A 699 -6.79 -8.93 -1.62
CA ILE A 699 -7.18 -7.99 -0.57
C ILE A 699 -5.92 -7.44 0.12
N ASN A 700 -5.91 -6.15 0.48
CA ASN A 700 -4.74 -5.48 1.07
C ASN A 700 -5.06 -4.83 2.42
N GLY A 701 -5.70 -3.65 2.46
CA GLY A 701 -5.97 -2.90 3.70
C GLY A 701 -6.57 -3.74 4.83
N PRO A 702 -7.75 -4.37 4.64
CA PRO A 702 -8.39 -5.22 5.64
C PRO A 702 -7.99 -6.71 5.51
N ALA A 703 -6.87 -7.02 4.84
CA ALA A 703 -6.45 -8.41 4.60
C ALA A 703 -6.39 -9.29 5.86
N PRO A 704 -5.91 -8.82 7.03
CA PRO A 704 -5.93 -9.65 8.25
C PRO A 704 -7.34 -10.07 8.68
N MET A 705 -8.35 -9.21 8.50
CA MET A 705 -9.74 -9.51 8.85
C MET A 705 -10.34 -10.55 7.90
N LEU A 706 -10.17 -10.36 6.59
CA LEU A 706 -10.67 -11.30 5.58
C LEU A 706 -9.94 -12.66 5.66
N LEU A 707 -8.65 -12.65 5.99
CA LEU A 707 -7.91 -13.87 6.29
C LEU A 707 -8.47 -14.58 7.52
N GLY A 708 -8.84 -13.84 8.57
CA GLY A 708 -9.56 -14.35 9.72
C GLY A 708 -10.87 -15.02 9.34
N PHE A 709 -11.67 -14.41 8.45
CA PHE A 709 -12.90 -15.02 7.94
C PHE A 709 -12.63 -16.31 7.15
N PHE A 710 -11.65 -16.29 6.25
CA PHE A 710 -11.28 -17.45 5.45
C PHE A 710 -10.81 -18.64 6.31
N MET A 711 -9.93 -18.39 7.29
CA MET A 711 -9.42 -19.44 8.18
C MET A 711 -10.56 -20.04 9.02
N ASN A 712 -11.48 -19.22 9.53
CA ASN A 712 -12.64 -19.72 10.27
C ASN A 712 -13.62 -20.47 9.37
N ALA A 713 -13.84 -20.05 8.12
CA ALA A 713 -14.65 -20.80 7.17
C ALA A 713 -14.08 -22.21 6.91
N ALA A 714 -12.76 -22.33 6.75
CA ALA A 714 -12.09 -23.63 6.60
C ALA A 714 -12.19 -24.51 7.86
N ILE A 715 -12.02 -23.90 9.05
CA ILE A 715 -12.17 -24.61 10.34
C ILE A 715 -13.60 -25.12 10.50
N ASP A 716 -14.59 -24.28 10.19
CA ASP A 716 -16.00 -24.65 10.30
C ASP A 716 -16.37 -25.76 9.29
N GLN A 717 -15.82 -25.77 8.07
CA GLN A 717 -16.00 -26.90 7.15
C GLN A 717 -15.50 -28.23 7.75
N ASN A 718 -14.35 -28.24 8.42
CA ASN A 718 -13.85 -29.47 9.07
C ASN A 718 -14.63 -29.81 10.35
N CYS A 719 -15.18 -28.82 11.05
CA CYS A 719 -16.14 -29.06 12.12
C CYS A 719 -17.42 -29.72 11.58
N GLU A 720 -17.94 -29.29 10.44
CA GLU A 720 -19.09 -29.92 9.77
C GLU A 720 -18.82 -31.38 9.40
N LYS A 721 -17.64 -31.67 8.84
CA LYS A 721 -17.21 -33.06 8.56
C LYS A 721 -17.18 -33.90 9.83
N TYR A 722 -16.64 -33.37 10.93
CA TYR A 722 -16.62 -34.06 12.23
C TYR A 722 -18.03 -34.30 12.77
N ILE A 723 -18.90 -33.28 12.71
CA ILE A 723 -20.30 -33.36 13.16
C ILE A 723 -21.05 -34.47 12.42
N LEU A 724 -20.88 -34.54 11.09
CA LEU A 724 -21.49 -35.58 10.26
C LEU A 724 -20.92 -36.96 10.56
N ALA A 725 -19.59 -37.09 10.64
CA ALA A 725 -18.92 -38.37 10.91
C ALA A 725 -19.28 -38.97 12.29
N ASN A 726 -19.64 -38.13 13.27
CA ASN A 726 -20.00 -38.55 14.63
C ASN A 726 -21.50 -38.49 14.92
N GLY A 727 -22.35 -38.24 13.93
CA GLY A 727 -23.81 -38.21 14.11
C GLY A 727 -24.33 -37.09 15.02
N LEU A 728 -23.57 -36.00 15.20
CA LEU A 728 -23.89 -34.90 16.13
C LEU A 728 -24.88 -33.87 15.57
N LYS A 729 -25.32 -34.05 14.31
CA LYS A 729 -26.21 -33.12 13.62
C LYS A 729 -27.46 -32.73 14.42
N PRO A 730 -28.21 -33.64 15.08
CA PRO A 730 -29.39 -33.26 15.87
C PRO A 730 -29.06 -32.35 17.06
N GLU A 731 -27.92 -32.58 17.73
CA GLU A 731 -27.48 -31.74 18.86
C GLU A 731 -27.12 -30.33 18.38
N VAL A 732 -26.41 -30.25 17.25
CA VAL A 732 -26.03 -28.97 16.63
C VAL A 732 -27.26 -28.20 16.17
N GLU A 733 -28.23 -28.85 15.53
CA GLU A 733 -29.50 -28.25 15.13
C GLU A 733 -30.29 -27.71 16.34
N ARG A 734 -30.28 -28.43 17.47
CA ARG A 734 -30.87 -27.95 18.72
C ARG A 734 -30.18 -26.67 19.20
N LYS A 735 -28.84 -26.64 19.28
CA LYS A 735 -28.08 -25.43 19.69
C LYS A 735 -28.35 -24.24 18.76
N ILE A 736 -28.44 -24.48 17.46
CA ILE A 736 -28.78 -23.44 16.48
C ILE A 736 -30.22 -22.94 16.68
N LYS A 737 -31.18 -23.83 16.91
CA LYS A 737 -32.58 -23.47 17.18
C LYS A 737 -32.72 -22.71 18.51
N GLU A 738 -31.93 -23.03 19.52
CA GLU A 738 -31.91 -22.26 20.78
C GLU A 738 -31.43 -20.83 20.56
N ARG A 739 -30.42 -20.63 19.70
CA ARG A 739 -29.89 -19.31 19.35
C ARG A 739 -30.81 -18.48 18.46
N TRP A 740 -31.41 -19.10 17.44
CA TRP A 740 -32.12 -18.38 16.37
C TRP A 740 -33.64 -18.64 16.32
N GLY A 741 -34.16 -19.62 17.05
CA GLY A 741 -35.55 -20.09 16.95
C GLY A 741 -36.60 -19.17 17.59
N LYS A 742 -36.19 -18.22 18.44
CA LYS A 742 -37.10 -17.25 19.08
C LYS A 742 -37.47 -16.05 18.19
N VAL A 743 -36.86 -15.90 17.02
CA VAL A 743 -37.04 -14.73 16.13
C VAL A 743 -38.33 -14.82 15.28
N ASN A 744 -38.95 -16.00 15.17
CA ASN A 744 -40.14 -16.19 14.32
C ASN A 744 -41.50 -15.92 15.00
N GLY A 745 -41.50 -15.38 16.23
CA GLY A 745 -42.72 -15.26 17.06
C GLY A 745 -43.24 -13.85 17.38
N ASP A 746 -42.42 -12.80 17.30
CA ASP A 746 -42.81 -11.48 17.83
C ASP A 746 -42.77 -10.37 16.77
N LYS A 747 -43.96 -9.97 16.30
CA LYS A 747 -44.18 -8.71 15.60
C LYS A 747 -44.17 -7.57 16.63
N ARG A 748 -43.00 -7.02 16.98
CA ARG A 748 -42.92 -5.65 17.52
C ARG A 748 -41.82 -4.85 16.83
N MET A 749 -42.27 -3.74 16.26
CA MET A 749 -41.53 -2.77 15.46
C MET A 749 -40.49 -1.97 16.26
N ALA A 750 -39.47 -1.53 15.52
CA ALA A 750 -38.78 -0.24 15.56
C ALA A 750 -38.58 0.46 16.91
N ASN A 751 -37.31 0.69 17.29
CA ASN A 751 -36.76 2.04 17.47
C ASN A 751 -35.26 1.97 17.75
N GLY A 752 -34.51 2.88 17.12
CA GLY A 752 -33.08 3.01 17.31
C GLY A 752 -32.71 3.50 18.70
N LYS A 753 -31.57 3.02 19.19
CA LYS A 753 -30.52 3.79 19.89
C LYS A 753 -29.33 2.87 20.11
N GLY A 754 -28.15 3.33 19.70
CA GLY A 754 -26.89 2.64 19.92
C GLY A 754 -26.54 2.56 21.40
N SER A 755 -25.81 1.51 21.76
CA SER A 755 -25.10 1.43 23.03
C SER A 755 -23.82 0.62 22.86
N SER A 756 -22.71 1.28 23.13
CA SER A 756 -21.38 0.73 23.34
C SER A 756 -21.31 -0.05 24.66
N SER A 757 -20.77 -1.27 24.64
CA SER A 757 -19.87 -1.83 25.67
C SER A 757 -19.60 -3.32 25.40
N HIS A 758 -18.43 -3.77 25.86
CA HIS A 758 -17.81 -5.05 25.58
C HIS A 758 -18.60 -6.25 26.13
N SER A 759 -19.54 -6.78 25.34
CA SER A 759 -20.23 -8.07 25.53
C SER A 759 -20.71 -8.55 24.15
N PRO A 760 -20.75 -9.86 23.82
CA PRO A 760 -21.06 -10.30 22.46
C PRO A 760 -22.46 -9.82 22.08
N THR A 761 -22.51 -9.14 20.95
CA THR A 761 -23.60 -8.38 20.32
C THR A 761 -25.02 -8.80 20.73
N PRO A 762 -25.93 -7.85 21.07
CA PRO A 762 -27.35 -8.17 21.16
C PRO A 762 -27.81 -8.70 19.80
N ILE A 763 -28.40 -9.89 19.78
CA ILE A 763 -29.01 -10.49 18.60
C ILE A 763 -30.17 -9.57 18.20
N HIS A 764 -29.95 -8.68 17.24
CA HIS A 764 -31.04 -8.08 16.49
C HIS A 764 -31.94 -9.20 15.97
N HIS A 765 -33.26 -8.98 15.96
CA HIS A 765 -34.32 -9.91 15.51
C HIS A 765 -34.20 -10.31 14.03
N SER A 766 -33.04 -10.80 13.60
CA SER A 766 -32.71 -11.19 12.25
C SER A 766 -32.87 -12.71 12.12
N PRO A 767 -33.47 -13.21 11.02
CA PRO A 767 -33.54 -14.63 10.77
C PRO A 767 -32.14 -15.23 10.64
N ARG A 768 -32.01 -16.53 10.96
CA ARG A 768 -30.76 -17.28 10.77
C ARG A 768 -30.24 -17.05 9.33
N PRO A 769 -28.95 -16.74 9.15
CA PRO A 769 -28.33 -16.64 7.82
C PRO A 769 -28.50 -17.93 7.02
N ARG A 770 -28.80 -17.80 5.72
CA ARG A 770 -28.99 -18.93 4.78
C ARG A 770 -28.29 -18.60 3.46
N TYR A 771 -28.03 -19.64 2.68
CA TYR A 771 -27.65 -19.49 1.28
C TYR A 771 -28.89 -19.06 0.48
N HIS A 772 -28.83 -17.91 -0.20
CA HIS A 772 -29.95 -17.40 -0.98
C HIS A 772 -29.85 -17.81 -2.45
N GLY A 773 -30.90 -18.45 -2.97
CA GLY A 773 -30.98 -18.93 -4.35
C GLY A 773 -30.68 -20.44 -4.49
N GLU A 774 -30.49 -20.89 -5.73
CA GLU A 774 -30.21 -22.29 -6.04
C GLU A 774 -28.74 -22.65 -5.74
N ILE A 775 -28.53 -23.80 -5.10
CA ILE A 775 -27.19 -24.37 -4.91
C ILE A 775 -26.65 -24.78 -6.29
N PRO A 776 -25.48 -24.27 -6.72
CA PRO A 776 -24.96 -24.53 -8.06
C PRO A 776 -24.52 -26.00 -8.23
N ALA A 777 -24.52 -26.48 -9.47
CA ALA A 777 -24.01 -27.81 -9.80
C ALA A 777 -22.54 -27.96 -9.37
N GLY A 778 -22.23 -29.03 -8.63
CA GLY A 778 -20.90 -29.28 -8.06
C GLY A 778 -20.73 -28.83 -6.61
N ASN A 779 -21.70 -28.11 -6.03
CA ASN A 779 -21.73 -27.76 -4.61
C ASN A 779 -22.50 -28.83 -3.82
N ASP A 780 -21.82 -29.47 -2.85
CA ASP A 780 -22.35 -30.54 -2.00
C ASP A 780 -22.96 -30.05 -0.68
N GLY A 781 -22.99 -28.74 -0.46
CA GLY A 781 -23.49 -28.10 0.76
C GLY A 781 -22.47 -27.96 1.89
N LEU A 782 -21.22 -28.41 1.72
CA LEU A 782 -20.16 -28.22 2.70
C LEU A 782 -19.94 -26.72 2.98
N GLY A 783 -19.89 -26.34 4.26
CA GLY A 783 -19.72 -24.97 4.74
C GLY A 783 -21.03 -24.22 5.01
N LEU A 784 -22.19 -24.84 4.75
CA LEU A 784 -23.50 -24.20 4.96
C LEU A 784 -24.19 -24.64 6.26
N MET A 785 -23.77 -25.74 6.90
CA MET A 785 -24.43 -26.24 8.11
C MET A 785 -24.25 -25.30 9.29
N LEU A 786 -23.10 -24.61 9.41
CA LEU A 786 -22.79 -23.71 10.52
C LEU A 786 -23.04 -22.23 10.19
N LEU A 787 -23.92 -21.88 9.24
CA LEU A 787 -24.28 -20.46 9.05
C LEU A 787 -24.98 -19.89 10.30
N GLY A 788 -24.49 -18.74 10.79
CA GLY A 788 -24.97 -18.04 11.99
C GLY A 788 -24.41 -18.56 13.32
N ILE A 789 -23.44 -19.48 13.30
CA ILE A 789 -22.80 -20.06 14.49
C ILE A 789 -21.37 -20.51 14.11
N THR A 790 -20.50 -20.82 15.07
CA THR A 790 -19.14 -21.32 14.80
C THR A 790 -18.89 -22.67 15.46
N GLY A 791 -17.88 -23.41 14.97
CA GLY A 791 -17.56 -24.75 15.47
C GLY A 791 -17.32 -24.81 16.98
N ASP A 792 -16.64 -23.80 17.55
CA ASP A 792 -16.35 -23.69 19.00
C ASP A 792 -17.61 -23.51 19.86
N GLN A 793 -18.71 -23.06 19.27
CA GLN A 793 -19.98 -22.87 19.96
C GLN A 793 -20.83 -24.14 19.97
N VAL A 794 -20.50 -25.14 19.14
CA VAL A 794 -21.30 -26.35 18.98
C VAL A 794 -20.54 -27.64 19.31
N LEU A 795 -19.21 -27.61 19.30
CA LEU A 795 -18.34 -28.72 19.66
C LEU A 795 -17.65 -28.51 21.02
N PRO A 796 -17.20 -29.59 21.69
CA PRO A 796 -16.34 -29.49 22.87
C PRO A 796 -15.04 -28.72 22.58
N PRO A 797 -14.51 -27.93 23.54
CA PRO A 797 -13.32 -27.09 23.32
C PRO A 797 -12.06 -27.84 22.88
N ASP A 798 -11.82 -29.04 23.40
CA ASP A 798 -10.68 -29.91 23.06
C ASP A 798 -10.79 -30.45 21.62
N VAL A 799 -11.99 -30.88 21.22
CA VAL A 799 -12.30 -31.32 19.86
C VAL A 799 -12.10 -30.18 18.87
N TYR A 800 -12.68 -29.01 19.14
CA TYR A 800 -12.53 -27.83 18.29
C TYR A 800 -11.05 -27.40 18.18
N ALA A 801 -10.32 -27.36 19.31
CA ALA A 801 -8.91 -26.98 19.31
C ALA A 801 -8.05 -27.90 18.43
N LYS A 802 -8.32 -29.22 18.46
CA LYS A 802 -7.66 -30.18 17.59
C LYS A 802 -8.00 -29.96 16.12
N ILE A 803 -9.30 -29.84 15.78
CA ILE A 803 -9.74 -29.57 14.40
C ILE A 803 -9.10 -28.29 13.87
N LYS A 804 -9.09 -27.22 14.67
CA LYS A 804 -8.47 -25.94 14.33
C LYS A 804 -6.98 -26.10 14.04
N ALA A 805 -6.23 -26.77 14.92
CA ALA A 805 -4.80 -27.00 14.73
C ALA A 805 -4.52 -27.80 13.45
N ASP A 806 -5.25 -28.89 13.22
CA ASP A 806 -5.08 -29.73 12.03
C ASP A 806 -5.42 -28.95 10.75
N THR A 807 -6.54 -28.24 10.73
CA THR A 807 -7.01 -27.43 9.59
C THR A 807 -5.97 -26.39 9.17
N LEU A 808 -5.43 -25.63 10.12
CA LEU A 808 -4.47 -24.56 9.86
C LEU A 808 -3.19 -25.06 9.16
N THR A 809 -2.80 -26.32 9.38
CA THR A 809 -1.63 -26.93 8.71
C THR A 809 -1.93 -27.42 7.29
N GLN A 810 -3.20 -27.65 6.95
CA GLN A 810 -3.63 -28.25 5.68
C GLN A 810 -4.04 -27.20 4.65
N VAL A 811 -4.69 -26.12 5.09
CA VAL A 811 -5.26 -25.07 4.24
C VAL A 811 -4.22 -24.50 3.27
N ARG A 812 -4.61 -24.40 1.99
CA ARG A 812 -3.76 -23.91 0.89
C ARG A 812 -4.31 -22.62 0.30
N GLY A 813 -3.45 -21.63 0.10
CA GLY A 813 -3.89 -20.40 -0.54
C GLY A 813 -2.90 -19.26 -0.45
N THR A 814 -3.36 -18.09 -0.85
CA THR A 814 -2.59 -16.85 -0.86
C THR A 814 -3.50 -15.71 -0.45
N VAL A 815 -3.03 -14.84 0.44
CA VAL A 815 -3.58 -13.51 0.61
C VAL A 815 -2.60 -12.51 0.00
N GLN A 816 -3.09 -11.50 -0.72
CA GLN A 816 -2.20 -10.57 -1.41
C GLN A 816 -1.44 -9.69 -0.41
N ALA A 817 -2.16 -8.89 0.38
CA ALA A 817 -1.68 -8.24 1.60
C ALA A 817 -0.32 -7.52 1.51
N ASP A 818 0.03 -6.99 0.34
CA ASP A 818 1.27 -6.24 0.16
C ASP A 818 1.00 -4.76 0.39
N ILE A 819 1.23 -4.29 1.61
CA ILE A 819 1.00 -2.92 2.06
C ILE A 819 1.96 -1.92 1.38
N LEU A 820 3.19 -2.32 1.08
CA LEU A 820 4.20 -1.42 0.50
C LEU A 820 3.81 -0.94 -0.91
N LYS A 821 3.16 -1.79 -1.71
CA LYS A 821 2.64 -1.37 -3.02
C LYS A 821 1.39 -0.48 -2.91
N GLU A 822 0.67 -0.52 -1.78
CA GLU A 822 -0.53 0.31 -1.59
C GLU A 822 -0.14 1.76 -1.50
N ASP A 823 0.90 2.08 -0.73
CA ASP A 823 1.46 3.43 -0.62
C ASP A 823 2.13 3.90 -1.93
N GLN A 824 2.72 2.96 -2.69
CA GLN A 824 3.44 3.30 -3.92
C GLN A 824 2.54 3.50 -5.14
N ALA A 825 1.41 2.79 -5.25
CA ALA A 825 0.65 2.73 -6.50
C ALA A 825 -0.85 2.45 -6.36
N GLN A 826 -1.26 1.49 -5.52
CA GLN A 826 -2.65 1.00 -5.55
C GLN A 826 -3.62 1.84 -4.70
N ASN A 827 -3.11 2.58 -3.71
CA ASN A 827 -3.86 3.55 -2.91
C ASN A 827 -5.07 2.96 -2.16
N THR A 828 -5.07 1.67 -1.78
CA THR A 828 -6.13 1.05 -0.95
C THR A 828 -5.70 0.81 0.50
N CYS A 829 -4.68 1.54 0.97
CA CYS A 829 -4.26 1.48 2.38
C CYS A 829 -5.24 2.27 3.25
N ILE A 830 -5.95 1.57 4.14
CA ILE A 830 -6.96 2.17 5.05
C ILE A 830 -6.41 2.48 6.45
N PHE A 831 -5.20 2.01 6.73
CA PHE A 831 -4.47 2.27 7.97
C PHE A 831 -3.18 3.03 7.66
N SER A 832 -2.50 3.54 8.69
CA SER A 832 -1.13 3.99 8.49
C SER A 832 -0.26 2.81 8.04
N THR A 833 0.68 3.06 7.13
CA THR A 833 1.60 2.05 6.58
C THR A 833 2.31 1.28 7.70
N GLU A 834 2.71 1.97 8.77
CA GLU A 834 3.38 1.34 9.91
C GLU A 834 2.48 0.37 10.67
N PHE A 835 1.23 0.76 10.93
CA PHE A 835 0.27 -0.11 11.62
C PHE A 835 -0.09 -1.32 10.76
N ALA A 836 -0.31 -1.12 9.46
CA ALA A 836 -0.61 -2.20 8.52
C ALA A 836 0.55 -3.20 8.41
N LEU A 837 1.80 -2.73 8.33
CA LEU A 837 2.98 -3.61 8.36
C LEU A 837 3.10 -4.37 9.68
N ARG A 838 2.76 -3.74 10.82
CA ARG A 838 2.70 -4.43 12.12
C ARG A 838 1.72 -5.58 12.12
N LEU A 839 0.50 -5.36 11.63
CA LEU A 839 -0.51 -6.42 11.49
C LEU A 839 -0.01 -7.55 10.58
N MET A 840 0.67 -7.24 9.48
CA MET A 840 1.25 -8.27 8.60
C MET A 840 2.33 -9.10 9.29
N GLY A 841 3.17 -8.47 10.11
CA GLY A 841 4.12 -9.19 10.96
C GLY A 841 3.42 -10.08 12.01
N ASP A 842 2.30 -9.65 12.57
CA ASP A 842 1.53 -10.45 13.53
C ASP A 842 0.88 -11.67 12.85
N VAL A 843 0.37 -11.50 11.62
CA VAL A 843 -0.12 -12.61 10.78
C VAL A 843 1.00 -13.61 10.50
N GLN A 844 2.19 -13.14 10.10
CA GLN A 844 3.32 -14.02 9.82
C GLN A 844 3.82 -14.76 11.07
N GLN A 845 3.88 -14.08 12.23
CA GLN A 845 4.22 -14.73 13.50
C GLN A 845 3.22 -15.82 13.85
N TYR A 846 1.91 -15.54 13.71
CA TYR A 846 0.86 -16.52 13.93
C TYR A 846 1.01 -17.74 12.99
N PHE A 847 1.39 -17.52 11.72
CA PHE A 847 1.64 -18.61 10.78
C PHE A 847 2.79 -19.51 11.23
N ILE A 848 3.87 -18.93 11.76
CA ILE A 848 5.01 -19.68 12.30
C ILE A 848 4.55 -20.49 13.52
N ASP A 849 3.94 -19.82 14.50
CA ASP A 849 3.52 -20.42 15.78
C ASP A 849 2.50 -21.55 15.59
N LYS A 850 1.59 -21.39 14.62
CA LYS A 850 0.55 -22.38 14.29
C LYS A 850 0.91 -23.30 13.13
N LYS A 851 2.14 -23.25 12.63
CA LYS A 851 2.66 -24.11 11.55
C LYS A 851 1.81 -24.06 10.25
N VAL A 852 1.32 -22.87 9.90
CA VAL A 852 0.62 -22.59 8.63
C VAL A 852 1.65 -22.52 7.50
N ARG A 853 1.93 -23.67 6.88
CA ARG A 853 3.04 -23.85 5.91
C ARG A 853 2.62 -23.85 4.44
N ASN A 854 1.33 -23.94 4.17
CA ASN A 854 0.78 -24.08 2.81
C ASN A 854 0.00 -22.84 2.36
N PHE A 855 0.01 -21.78 3.16
CA PHE A 855 -0.64 -20.51 2.87
C PHE A 855 0.40 -19.40 2.77
N TYR A 856 0.38 -18.65 1.68
CA TYR A 856 1.24 -17.48 1.47
C TYR A 856 0.63 -16.28 2.19
N SER A 857 1.33 -15.74 3.18
CA SER A 857 0.88 -14.62 4.02
C SER A 857 0.96 -13.28 3.29
N VAL A 858 1.78 -13.19 2.25
CA VAL A 858 1.93 -12.01 1.40
C VAL A 858 2.28 -12.42 -0.03
N SER A 859 1.68 -11.72 -0.99
CA SER A 859 2.02 -11.79 -2.41
C SER A 859 2.55 -10.43 -2.87
N ILE A 860 3.86 -10.28 -2.78
CA ILE A 860 4.61 -9.07 -3.12
C ILE A 860 4.39 -8.74 -4.60
N SER A 861 3.80 -7.57 -4.88
CA SER A 861 3.14 -7.33 -6.17
C SER A 861 3.69 -6.11 -6.90
N GLY A 862 4.23 -6.34 -8.09
CA GLY A 862 4.56 -5.31 -9.09
C GLY A 862 3.44 -4.96 -10.06
N TYR A 863 2.39 -5.78 -10.16
CA TYR A 863 1.33 -5.58 -11.15
C TYR A 863 0.74 -4.15 -11.11
N HIS A 864 0.27 -3.73 -9.94
CA HIS A 864 -0.36 -2.43 -9.73
C HIS A 864 0.61 -1.25 -9.92
N ILE A 865 1.90 -1.44 -9.58
CA ILE A 865 2.95 -0.45 -9.83
C ILE A 865 3.12 -0.23 -11.34
N ALA A 866 3.05 -1.30 -12.14
CA ALA A 866 3.11 -1.21 -13.60
C ALA A 866 1.87 -0.54 -14.20
N GLU A 867 0.68 -0.93 -13.74
CA GLU A 867 -0.59 -0.33 -14.21
C GLU A 867 -0.70 1.17 -13.86
N ALA A 868 -0.04 1.61 -12.78
CA ALA A 868 0.10 3.03 -12.45
C ALA A 868 1.06 3.80 -13.39
N GLY A 869 1.72 3.11 -14.33
CA GLY A 869 2.58 3.69 -15.37
C GLY A 869 4.07 3.39 -15.21
N ALA A 870 4.48 2.51 -14.29
CA ALA A 870 5.89 2.13 -14.16
C ALA A 870 6.34 1.22 -15.30
N ASN A 871 7.49 1.53 -15.90
CA ASN A 871 8.15 0.67 -16.87
C ASN A 871 8.59 -0.68 -16.22
N PRO A 872 8.90 -1.72 -17.02
CA PRO A 872 9.27 -3.05 -16.48
C PRO A 872 10.46 -3.04 -15.52
N ILE A 873 11.44 -2.14 -15.69
CA ILE A 873 12.62 -2.05 -14.82
C ILE A 873 12.21 -1.53 -13.44
N SER A 874 11.46 -0.42 -13.41
CA SER A 874 10.94 0.16 -12.17
C SER A 874 10.02 -0.83 -11.45
N GLN A 875 9.13 -1.51 -12.18
CA GLN A 875 8.28 -2.56 -11.63
C GLN A 875 9.10 -3.63 -10.91
N LEU A 876 10.08 -4.22 -11.59
CA LEU A 876 10.91 -5.29 -11.04
C LEU A 876 11.71 -4.80 -9.82
N ALA A 877 12.32 -3.62 -9.92
CA ALA A 877 13.15 -3.07 -8.87
C ALA A 877 12.34 -2.78 -7.59
N PHE A 878 11.20 -2.09 -7.71
CA PHE A 878 10.35 -1.77 -6.56
C PHE A 878 9.73 -3.02 -5.94
N THR A 879 9.30 -4.00 -6.76
CA THR A 879 8.74 -5.25 -6.25
C THR A 879 9.76 -6.05 -5.45
N LEU A 880 10.99 -6.21 -5.96
CA LEU A 880 12.05 -6.90 -5.21
C LEU A 880 12.47 -6.10 -3.98
N ALA A 881 12.53 -4.77 -4.06
CA ALA A 881 12.83 -3.93 -2.92
C ALA A 881 11.78 -4.13 -1.81
N ASN A 882 10.49 -4.10 -2.14
CA ASN A 882 9.40 -4.39 -1.21
C ASN A 882 9.53 -5.78 -0.58
N GLY A 883 9.85 -6.79 -1.40
CA GLY A 883 10.10 -8.16 -0.90
C GLY A 883 11.25 -8.23 0.11
N PHE A 884 12.37 -7.56 -0.16
CA PHE A 884 13.49 -7.49 0.78
C PHE A 884 13.17 -6.65 2.02
N THR A 885 12.32 -5.63 1.92
CA THR A 885 11.81 -4.90 3.09
C THR A 885 11.03 -5.81 4.03
N TYR A 886 10.16 -6.70 3.51
CA TYR A 886 9.49 -7.70 4.36
C TYR A 886 10.48 -8.67 5.00
N VAL A 887 11.51 -9.10 4.26
CA VAL A 887 12.57 -9.97 4.83
C VAL A 887 13.27 -9.28 6.00
N GLU A 888 13.74 -8.05 5.82
CA GLU A 888 14.41 -7.29 6.89
C GLU A 888 13.48 -6.99 8.06
N TYR A 889 12.20 -6.71 7.79
CA TYR A 889 11.21 -6.48 8.84
C TYR A 889 10.92 -7.73 9.67
N TYR A 890 10.73 -8.89 9.04
CA TYR A 890 10.51 -10.14 9.78
C TYR A 890 11.76 -10.58 10.54
N LEU A 891 12.96 -10.35 10.00
CA LEU A 891 14.22 -10.54 10.72
C LEU A 891 14.35 -9.59 11.93
N SER A 892 13.95 -8.32 11.79
CA SER A 892 14.00 -7.36 12.91
C SER A 892 13.06 -7.73 14.05
N ARG A 893 12.01 -8.50 13.75
CA ARG A 893 11.11 -9.12 14.74
C ARG A 893 11.62 -10.43 15.34
N GLY A 894 12.79 -10.91 14.93
CA GLY A 894 13.40 -12.14 15.44
C GLY A 894 12.87 -13.43 14.80
N MET A 895 12.22 -13.36 13.64
CA MET A 895 11.76 -14.55 12.92
C MET A 895 12.89 -15.22 12.16
N ASP A 896 12.93 -16.56 12.14
CA ASP A 896 13.85 -17.34 11.30
C ASP A 896 13.45 -17.21 9.82
N ILE A 897 14.40 -16.85 8.97
CA ILE A 897 14.19 -16.69 7.53
C ILE A 897 13.60 -17.93 6.86
N ASN A 898 14.01 -19.13 7.29
CA ASN A 898 13.55 -20.39 6.71
C ASN A 898 12.11 -20.74 7.12
N HIS A 899 11.55 -20.02 8.11
CA HIS A 899 10.17 -20.20 8.54
C HIS A 899 9.18 -19.27 7.83
N PHE A 900 9.64 -18.18 7.21
CA PHE A 900 8.75 -17.24 6.50
C PHE A 900 9.06 -17.05 5.01
N ALA A 901 10.32 -17.13 4.56
CA ALA A 901 10.66 -16.90 3.16
C ALA A 901 9.93 -17.86 2.19
N PRO A 902 9.73 -19.15 2.51
CA PRO A 902 8.93 -20.06 1.68
C PRO A 902 7.44 -19.67 1.54
N ASN A 903 6.94 -18.77 2.40
CA ASN A 903 5.57 -18.26 2.38
C ASN A 903 5.45 -16.90 1.67
N LEU A 904 6.53 -16.40 1.06
CA LEU A 904 6.51 -15.21 0.22
C LEU A 904 6.17 -15.59 -1.23
N SER A 905 5.14 -14.96 -1.79
CA SER A 905 4.76 -15.07 -3.20
C SER A 905 5.08 -13.77 -3.93
N PHE A 906 5.25 -13.83 -5.25
CA PHE A 906 5.46 -12.68 -6.12
C PHE A 906 4.41 -12.59 -7.23
N PHE A 907 4.03 -11.37 -7.60
CA PHE A 907 3.07 -11.10 -8.68
C PHE A 907 3.56 -9.95 -9.58
N PHE A 908 3.77 -10.22 -10.86
CA PHE A 908 4.26 -9.25 -11.85
C PHE A 908 3.24 -9.04 -12.97
N SER A 909 3.24 -7.85 -13.58
CA SER A 909 2.57 -7.58 -14.87
C SER A 909 3.51 -7.89 -16.03
N ASN A 910 2.94 -8.29 -17.17
CA ASN A 910 3.65 -8.45 -18.45
C ASN A 910 2.99 -7.56 -19.50
N GLY A 911 3.78 -6.65 -20.08
CA GLY A 911 3.38 -5.78 -21.18
C GLY A 911 4.14 -6.06 -22.48
N MET A 912 4.25 -5.04 -23.32
CA MET A 912 4.84 -5.17 -24.67
C MET A 912 6.34 -4.83 -24.73
N ASP A 913 6.88 -4.14 -23.73
CA ASP A 913 8.31 -3.82 -23.66
C ASP A 913 9.19 -5.09 -23.65
N PRO A 914 10.35 -5.10 -24.35
CA PRO A 914 11.20 -6.27 -24.47
C PRO A 914 11.64 -6.89 -23.13
N GLU A 915 11.81 -6.09 -22.10
CA GLU A 915 12.26 -6.50 -20.76
C GLU A 915 11.29 -7.47 -20.08
N TYR A 916 9.99 -7.43 -20.41
CA TYR A 916 8.99 -8.38 -19.89
C TYR A 916 9.33 -9.84 -20.24
N ALA A 917 9.99 -10.08 -21.38
CA ALA A 917 10.41 -11.41 -21.79
C ALA A 917 11.45 -12.05 -20.84
N VAL A 918 12.11 -11.25 -20.00
CA VAL A 918 13.17 -11.70 -19.09
C VAL A 918 12.91 -11.42 -17.61
N MET A 919 11.89 -10.63 -17.27
CA MET A 919 11.65 -10.16 -15.90
C MET A 919 11.64 -11.30 -14.86
N GLY A 920 10.85 -12.36 -15.10
CA GLY A 920 10.74 -13.47 -14.15
C GLY A 920 12.06 -14.23 -13.91
N ARG A 921 12.93 -14.36 -14.93
CA ARG A 921 14.23 -15.01 -14.77
C ARG A 921 15.22 -14.14 -14.00
N VAL A 922 15.17 -12.81 -14.20
CA VAL A 922 15.98 -11.85 -13.45
C VAL A 922 15.54 -11.81 -11.99
N ALA A 923 14.22 -11.77 -11.73
CA ALA A 923 13.66 -11.78 -10.38
C ALA A 923 14.17 -12.97 -9.56
N ARG A 924 14.01 -14.20 -10.09
CA ARG A 924 14.48 -15.43 -9.43
C ARG A 924 15.98 -15.39 -9.14
N ARG A 925 16.79 -15.00 -10.12
CA ARG A 925 18.24 -14.97 -9.98
C ARG A 925 18.71 -13.98 -8.91
N LEU A 926 18.13 -12.78 -8.88
CA LEU A 926 18.48 -11.76 -7.89
C LEU A 926 18.04 -12.18 -6.48
N TRP A 927 16.84 -12.75 -6.35
CA TRP A 927 16.30 -13.25 -5.10
C TRP A 927 17.13 -14.40 -4.53
N ALA A 928 17.39 -15.44 -5.34
CA ALA A 928 18.12 -16.63 -4.91
C ALA A 928 19.56 -16.29 -4.47
N LYS A 929 20.27 -15.45 -5.23
CA LYS A 929 21.62 -15.00 -4.85
C LYS A 929 21.61 -14.22 -3.54
N ALA A 930 20.63 -13.34 -3.35
CA ALA A 930 20.48 -12.56 -2.12
C ALA A 930 20.20 -13.48 -0.92
N LEU A 931 19.19 -14.33 -0.99
CA LEU A 931 18.83 -15.22 0.12
C LEU A 931 19.96 -16.17 0.52
N LYS A 932 20.63 -16.78 -0.46
CA LYS A 932 21.75 -17.68 -0.19
C LYS A 932 22.97 -16.96 0.39
N HIS A 933 23.41 -15.85 -0.21
CA HIS A 933 24.71 -15.25 0.11
C HIS A 933 24.65 -14.10 1.11
N ARG A 934 23.55 -13.33 1.17
CA ARG A 934 23.37 -12.25 2.13
C ARG A 934 22.72 -12.74 3.42
N TYR A 935 21.73 -13.63 3.31
CA TYR A 935 20.90 -14.04 4.42
C TYR A 935 21.16 -15.46 4.94
N GLY A 936 21.91 -16.28 4.20
CA GLY A 936 22.22 -17.66 4.61
C GLY A 936 21.01 -18.57 4.65
N ALA A 937 20.00 -18.30 3.83
CA ALA A 937 18.77 -19.09 3.77
C ALA A 937 19.01 -20.46 3.11
N ASP A 938 18.14 -21.41 3.42
CA ASP A 938 18.13 -22.74 2.84
C ASP A 938 17.65 -22.74 1.37
N GLU A 939 17.60 -23.92 0.75
CA GLU A 939 17.24 -24.05 -0.66
C GLU A 939 15.77 -23.71 -0.96
N ARG A 940 14.89 -23.86 0.04
CA ARG A 940 13.44 -23.67 -0.15
C ARG A 940 13.05 -22.20 -0.07
N SER A 941 13.80 -21.43 0.72
CA SER A 941 13.63 -20.00 0.96
C SER A 941 14.05 -19.18 -0.26
#